data_AF-A0A1V6N0R9-F1
#
_entry.id   AF-A0A1V6N0R9-F1
#
_cell.length_a   1.000
_cell.length_b   1.000
_cell.length_c   1.000
_cell.angle_alpha   90.00
_cell.angle_beta   90.00
_cell.angle_gamma   90.00
#
_symmetry.space_group_name_H-M   'P 1'
#
loop_
_entity.id
_entity.type
_entity.pdbx_description
1 polymer ?
#
loop_
_entity_poly.entity_id
_entity_poly.type
_entity_poly.pdbx_seq_one_letter_code
_entity_poly.pdbx_strand_id
1 'polypeptide(L)'
;MIGSGGEKTKMFTINKFFKPIIFVMCVLFIFLALSSVSAANHNFTTVNTTEQFQSVINNDNDNDLVISFDDGDYFDWGQLNISRNATIVGKSRGGAKFTTSSGTLFNINATNVKIINLTISGYATAIKSNCSDLTVSDNNITTSGVSINLSSSGSANPITGVVIKDNIIKSSISADYRGAVFLFGKSADRTVFDVLFSGNNITGGYSGVYLGDGSYDSPVSSANLVFENNNITGTSGNGVSLSAYSSNNTNITFANNNITGTDYGVSLYAYSSNNTNISFANNNITGTSSTGVYLYASSSNNTNISFANNNITGTDYGVSLYAYSSNNTNISFVNNNITGTSSTGVYLYASSSNNTNISFVNNNFTGTSSTGVYLYASSSNNTNISFVNNNITGTSSTGVYLYASSSNNINISFANNNITGTSGPGVALDAYSSNNTNITFANNNITGVSYGVYVYLSNGNVKGVNFLNNTINVTSGDGFYFYTSGGVTNVTDFVIRGNTIFASNAGLNFTGLGVGSLVNVTVEYNRIIASVGVNITGNNDNSSFDRNWWGVNDITGMILGVDTFNHFILNITNTSSLDGVHFGDNVSFMLLVLNTTLSNDGVEFLPDFVVNGTFNGADFNSSRVDGFVYNATATAGVQTLAATLDNVDDNVAFDSLQLTTNSSIIVSNDPVSIGNNVTISGQLANYTGITGVNVTVDGNLYTDVSVNSTGGWSLNYTTNRT
;
A
#
# COMPACT_ATOMS: atom_id res chain seq x y z
N MET A 1 -14.21 -26.28 23.61
CA MET A 1 -14.36 -27.28 22.54
C MET A 1 -13.32 -26.99 21.48
N ILE A 2 -12.42 -27.94 21.23
CA ILE A 2 -11.33 -27.86 20.27
C ILE A 2 -11.93 -28.09 18.87
N GLY A 3 -11.67 -27.16 17.95
CA GLY A 3 -12.06 -27.27 16.54
C GLY A 3 -11.02 -26.60 15.66
N SER A 4 -9.95 -27.33 15.38
CA SER A 4 -8.90 -26.96 14.43
C SER A 4 -9.43 -27.04 12.99
N GLY A 5 -9.58 -25.88 12.34
CA GLY A 5 -9.79 -25.77 10.90
C GLY A 5 -8.63 -25.00 10.29
N GLY A 6 -7.62 -25.71 9.79
CA GLY A 6 -6.45 -25.10 9.16
C GLY A 6 -6.83 -24.27 7.93
N GLU A 7 -6.56 -22.97 7.99
CA GLU A 7 -6.54 -22.11 6.82
C GLU A 7 -5.40 -22.53 5.90
N LYS A 8 -5.78 -23.23 4.83
CA LYS A 8 -4.91 -23.42 3.67
C LYS A 8 -4.57 -22.05 3.10
N THR A 9 -3.29 -21.75 3.11
CA THR A 9 -2.60 -20.72 2.34
C THR A 9 -3.17 -20.69 0.92
N LYS A 10 -4.02 -19.69 0.61
CA LYS A 10 -4.39 -19.38 -0.77
C LYS A 10 -3.17 -18.77 -1.43
N MET A 11 -2.31 -19.64 -1.97
CA MET A 11 -1.31 -19.25 -2.96
C MET A 11 -2.02 -18.47 -4.06
N PHE A 12 -1.53 -17.25 -4.29
CA PHE A 12 -1.95 -16.37 -5.36
C PHE A 12 -2.01 -17.13 -6.69
N THR A 13 -3.20 -17.14 -7.28
CA THR A 13 -3.43 -17.62 -8.64
C THR A 13 -2.61 -16.76 -9.60
N ILE A 14 -1.43 -17.25 -9.99
CA ILE A 14 -0.64 -16.66 -11.08
C ILE A 14 -1.54 -16.61 -12.33
N ASN A 15 -1.64 -15.39 -12.88
CA ASN A 15 -2.51 -15.01 -13.98
C ASN A 15 -2.47 -16.02 -15.14
N LYS A 16 -3.65 -16.45 -15.63
CA LYS A 16 -3.82 -17.48 -16.68
C LYS A 16 -3.15 -17.13 -18.02
N PHE A 17 -2.68 -15.90 -18.19
CA PHE A 17 -1.96 -15.43 -19.38
C PHE A 17 -0.43 -15.69 -19.37
N PHE A 18 0.17 -16.13 -18.27
CA PHE A 18 1.62 -16.41 -18.21
C PHE A 18 2.01 -17.83 -18.69
N LYS A 19 1.08 -18.78 -18.65
CA LYS A 19 1.34 -20.17 -19.08
C LYS A 19 1.45 -20.40 -20.59
N PRO A 20 0.77 -19.65 -21.49
CA PRO A 20 0.88 -19.90 -22.92
C PRO A 20 2.25 -19.51 -23.51
N ILE A 21 2.92 -18.46 -23.00
CA ILE A 21 4.14 -17.93 -23.64
C ILE A 21 5.34 -18.86 -23.42
N ILE A 22 5.54 -19.37 -22.21
CA ILE A 22 6.61 -20.33 -21.89
C ILE A 22 6.32 -21.68 -22.58
N PHE A 23 5.06 -22.11 -22.65
CA PHE A 23 4.69 -23.38 -23.28
C PHE A 23 4.80 -23.31 -24.82
N VAL A 24 4.46 -22.18 -25.45
CA VAL A 24 4.62 -21.98 -26.90
C VAL A 24 6.11 -21.93 -27.26
N MET A 25 6.97 -21.31 -26.45
CA MET A 25 8.43 -21.32 -26.67
C MET A 25 9.02 -22.73 -26.53
N CYS A 26 8.68 -23.47 -25.46
CA CYS A 26 9.17 -24.84 -25.28
C CYS A 26 8.67 -25.80 -26.38
N VAL A 27 7.44 -25.64 -26.86
CA VAL A 27 6.90 -26.47 -27.95
C VAL A 27 7.53 -26.09 -29.30
N LEU A 28 7.85 -24.82 -29.55
CA LEU A 28 8.58 -24.40 -30.76
C LEU A 28 10.02 -24.95 -30.79
N PHE A 29 10.71 -24.99 -29.64
CA PHE A 29 12.04 -25.59 -29.53
C PHE A 29 12.04 -27.12 -29.72
N ILE A 30 10.96 -27.82 -29.35
CA ILE A 30 10.83 -29.27 -29.57
C ILE A 30 10.56 -29.60 -31.05
N PHE A 31 9.88 -28.72 -31.81
CA PHE A 31 9.65 -28.92 -33.25
C PHE A 31 10.84 -28.49 -34.14
N LEU A 32 11.75 -27.63 -33.66
CA LEU A 32 13.00 -27.29 -34.36
C LEU A 32 14.13 -28.33 -34.17
N ALA A 33 13.95 -29.31 -33.28
CA ALA A 33 14.91 -30.39 -33.05
C ALA A 33 14.67 -31.63 -33.95
N LEU A 34 13.70 -31.58 -34.87
CA LEU A 34 13.26 -32.73 -35.68
C LEU A 34 13.22 -32.47 -37.19
N SER A 35 14.01 -31.52 -37.72
CA SER A 35 14.37 -31.55 -39.14
C SER A 35 15.51 -32.55 -39.34
N SER A 36 15.17 -33.74 -39.84
CA SER A 36 16.11 -34.80 -40.24
C SER A 36 16.87 -34.46 -41.53
N VAL A 37 17.30 -33.21 -41.68
CA VAL A 37 18.18 -32.78 -42.76
C VAL A 37 19.61 -32.96 -42.24
N SER A 38 20.44 -33.68 -43.00
CA SER A 38 21.85 -33.90 -42.67
C SER A 38 22.56 -32.56 -42.52
N ALA A 39 22.82 -32.14 -41.28
CA ALA A 39 23.65 -30.97 -41.07
C ALA A 39 25.11 -31.31 -41.38
N ALA A 40 25.77 -30.53 -42.24
CA ALA A 40 27.22 -30.62 -42.39
C ALA A 40 27.87 -30.29 -41.05
N ASN A 41 28.76 -31.17 -40.55
CA ASN A 41 29.50 -30.95 -39.32
C ASN A 41 30.98 -30.80 -39.61
N HIS A 42 31.53 -29.62 -39.35
CA HIS A 42 32.95 -29.30 -39.52
C HIS A 42 33.59 -29.12 -38.15
N ASN A 43 34.65 -29.88 -37.86
CA ASN A 43 35.40 -29.78 -36.60
C ASN A 43 36.66 -28.95 -36.80
N PHE A 44 36.85 -27.95 -35.96
CA PHE A 44 37.99 -27.05 -35.94
C PHE A 44 38.84 -27.28 -34.69
N THR A 45 40.15 -27.36 -34.86
CA THR A 45 41.14 -27.43 -33.79
C THR A 45 42.00 -26.16 -33.81
N THR A 46 42.89 -25.98 -32.82
CA THR A 46 43.71 -24.77 -32.68
C THR A 46 44.69 -24.52 -33.84
N VAL A 47 44.88 -25.48 -34.75
CA VAL A 47 45.71 -25.31 -35.96
C VAL A 47 44.95 -24.68 -37.13
N ASN A 48 43.63 -24.59 -37.04
CA ASN A 48 42.82 -24.01 -38.10
C ASN A 48 42.92 -22.49 -38.14
N THR A 49 42.62 -21.91 -39.31
CA THR A 49 42.71 -20.46 -39.54
C THR A 49 41.36 -19.82 -39.86
N THR A 50 41.33 -18.49 -39.76
CA THR A 50 40.20 -17.65 -40.19
C THR A 50 39.78 -17.94 -41.64
N GLU A 51 40.73 -18.11 -42.56
CA GLU A 51 40.46 -18.38 -43.98
C GLU A 51 39.80 -19.74 -44.19
N GLN A 52 40.21 -20.75 -43.42
CA GLN A 52 39.61 -22.09 -43.48
C GLN A 52 38.17 -22.06 -42.97
N PHE A 53 37.90 -21.33 -41.89
CA PHE A 53 36.53 -21.10 -41.42
C PHE A 53 35.69 -20.41 -42.49
N GLN A 54 36.22 -19.33 -43.09
CA GLN A 54 35.49 -18.60 -44.12
C GLN A 54 35.25 -19.44 -45.37
N SER A 55 36.17 -20.34 -45.73
CA SER A 55 35.99 -21.31 -46.81
C SER A 55 34.80 -22.24 -46.56
N VAL A 56 34.64 -22.74 -45.32
CA VAL A 56 33.48 -23.57 -44.95
C VAL A 56 32.18 -22.79 -45.10
N ILE A 57 32.11 -21.56 -44.57
CA ILE A 57 30.91 -20.71 -44.71
C ILE A 57 30.55 -20.48 -46.19
N ASN A 58 31.54 -20.19 -47.03
CA ASN A 58 31.32 -19.80 -48.42
C ASN A 58 31.00 -20.98 -49.36
N ASN A 59 31.53 -22.17 -49.08
CA ASN A 59 31.53 -23.28 -50.04
C ASN A 59 30.70 -24.49 -49.64
N ASP A 60 30.33 -24.63 -48.36
CA ASP A 60 29.41 -25.69 -47.93
C ASP A 60 28.05 -25.51 -48.62
N ASN A 61 27.28 -26.57 -48.88
CA ASN A 61 26.01 -26.47 -49.59
C ASN A 61 24.82 -27.00 -48.77
N ASP A 62 25.05 -27.41 -47.52
CA ASP A 62 24.00 -27.94 -46.65
C ASP A 62 23.19 -26.81 -46.02
N ASN A 63 21.87 -27.00 -45.96
CA ASN A 63 20.95 -25.99 -45.43
C ASN A 63 21.18 -25.74 -43.92
N ASP A 64 21.63 -26.76 -43.20
CA ASP A 64 21.99 -26.69 -41.79
C ASP A 64 23.49 -26.94 -41.66
N LEU A 65 24.23 -25.92 -41.21
CA LEU A 65 25.68 -25.97 -41.03
C LEU A 65 26.03 -25.95 -39.55
N VAL A 66 26.84 -26.92 -39.11
CA VAL A 66 27.41 -26.96 -37.75
C VAL A 66 28.93 -26.86 -37.85
N ILE A 67 29.49 -25.86 -37.19
CA ILE A 67 30.93 -25.70 -37.03
C ILE A 67 31.25 -25.81 -35.54
N SER A 68 32.01 -26.84 -35.19
CA SER A 68 32.39 -27.13 -33.80
C SER A 68 33.86 -26.88 -33.56
N PHE A 69 34.20 -26.27 -32.43
CA PHE A 69 35.56 -25.99 -32.00
C PHE A 69 35.95 -26.88 -30.82
N ASP A 70 37.11 -27.53 -30.94
CA ASP A 70 37.76 -28.24 -29.83
C ASP A 70 38.21 -27.27 -28.74
N ASP A 71 38.45 -27.81 -27.54
CA ASP A 71 39.00 -27.03 -26.45
C ASP A 71 40.43 -26.57 -26.79
N GLY A 72 40.69 -25.28 -26.58
CA GLY A 72 42.00 -24.70 -26.88
C GLY A 72 41.94 -23.21 -27.14
N ASP A 73 43.12 -22.62 -27.33
CA ASP A 73 43.30 -21.20 -27.56
C ASP A 73 43.45 -20.90 -29.06
N TYR A 74 42.58 -20.01 -29.55
CA TYR A 74 42.47 -19.54 -30.93
C TYR A 74 42.94 -18.09 -30.99
N PHE A 75 44.26 -17.91 -31.10
CA PHE A 75 44.93 -16.62 -31.04
C PHE A 75 44.83 -15.83 -32.35
N ASP A 76 44.57 -14.52 -32.24
CA ASP A 76 44.57 -13.54 -33.33
C ASP A 76 43.68 -13.91 -34.52
N TRP A 77 42.56 -14.56 -34.23
CA TRP A 77 41.52 -14.82 -35.22
C TRP A 77 40.90 -13.50 -35.68
N GLY A 78 40.89 -13.32 -37.00
CA GLY A 78 40.27 -12.17 -37.66
C GLY A 78 38.74 -12.24 -37.64
N GLN A 79 38.11 -11.29 -38.32
CA GLN A 79 36.66 -11.23 -38.42
C GLN A 79 36.11 -12.41 -39.25
N LEU A 80 35.13 -13.11 -38.68
CA LEU A 80 34.37 -14.21 -39.29
C LEU A 80 33.04 -13.67 -39.81
N ASN A 81 32.83 -13.75 -41.13
CA ASN A 81 31.61 -13.25 -41.76
C ASN A 81 30.63 -14.41 -41.98
N ILE A 82 29.50 -14.37 -41.26
CA ILE A 82 28.46 -15.40 -41.31
C ILE A 82 27.34 -14.93 -42.23
N SER A 83 27.28 -15.51 -43.43
CA SER A 83 26.35 -15.14 -44.51
C SER A 83 25.26 -16.19 -44.78
N ARG A 84 25.12 -17.18 -43.90
CA ARG A 84 24.13 -18.27 -43.98
C ARG A 84 23.73 -18.76 -42.58
N ASN A 85 22.67 -19.58 -42.53
CA ASN A 85 22.29 -20.32 -41.32
C ASN A 85 23.47 -21.17 -40.84
N ALA A 86 23.85 -21.03 -39.57
CA ALA A 86 24.97 -21.77 -39.01
C ALA A 86 24.88 -21.88 -37.49
N THR A 87 25.25 -23.04 -36.95
CA THR A 87 25.52 -23.24 -35.53
C THR A 87 27.01 -23.30 -35.32
N ILE A 88 27.56 -22.35 -34.56
CA ILE A 88 28.97 -22.23 -34.23
C ILE A 88 29.11 -22.50 -32.74
N VAL A 89 29.81 -23.58 -32.37
CA VAL A 89 29.75 -24.14 -31.03
C VAL A 89 31.10 -24.61 -30.50
N GLY A 90 31.42 -24.28 -29.26
CA GLY A 90 32.50 -24.93 -28.51
C GLY A 90 32.04 -26.29 -27.98
N LYS A 91 32.86 -27.35 -28.15
CA LYS A 91 32.52 -28.70 -27.69
C LYS A 91 32.31 -28.77 -26.17
N SER A 92 33.04 -27.96 -25.42
CA SER A 92 32.79 -27.74 -24.00
C SER A 92 32.54 -26.25 -23.72
N ARG A 93 31.72 -25.96 -22.71
CA ARG A 93 31.40 -24.58 -22.30
C ARG A 93 32.67 -23.87 -21.82
N GLY A 94 33.10 -22.87 -22.58
CA GLY A 94 34.25 -22.04 -22.29
C GLY A 94 35.60 -22.65 -22.68
N GLY A 95 35.60 -23.84 -23.31
CA GLY A 95 36.81 -24.53 -23.74
C GLY A 95 37.48 -23.92 -24.97
N ALA A 96 36.70 -23.53 -25.98
CA ALA A 96 37.20 -22.83 -27.17
C ALA A 96 37.37 -21.34 -26.88
N LYS A 97 38.62 -20.86 -26.84
CA LYS A 97 38.99 -19.51 -26.38
C LYS A 97 39.55 -18.67 -27.53
N PHE A 98 38.76 -17.71 -28.00
CA PHE A 98 39.18 -16.74 -29.00
C PHE A 98 39.74 -15.50 -28.32
N THR A 99 40.95 -15.11 -28.73
CA THR A 99 41.64 -13.95 -28.17
C THR A 99 42.24 -13.09 -29.26
N THR A 100 42.12 -11.76 -29.12
CA THR A 100 42.83 -10.80 -29.98
C THR A 100 43.17 -9.52 -29.19
N SER A 101 43.63 -8.47 -29.88
CA SER A 101 43.85 -7.13 -29.34
C SER A 101 42.86 -6.06 -29.81
N SER A 102 42.09 -6.31 -30.89
CA SER A 102 41.12 -5.34 -31.42
C SER A 102 40.11 -5.97 -32.40
N GLY A 103 39.15 -5.18 -32.88
CA GLY A 103 38.26 -5.59 -33.98
C GLY A 103 36.99 -6.34 -33.56
N THR A 104 36.34 -6.97 -34.54
CA THR A 104 35.10 -7.75 -34.35
C THR A 104 35.35 -9.21 -34.68
N LEU A 105 34.91 -10.15 -33.82
CA LEU A 105 35.01 -11.58 -34.11
C LEU A 105 33.91 -12.03 -35.07
N PHE A 106 32.65 -12.04 -34.63
CA PHE A 106 31.52 -12.47 -35.47
C PHE A 106 30.80 -11.30 -36.10
N ASN A 107 30.74 -11.27 -37.43
CA ASN A 107 29.93 -10.35 -38.21
C ASN A 107 28.84 -11.14 -38.94
N ILE A 108 27.62 -11.07 -38.42
CA ILE A 108 26.51 -11.95 -38.78
C ILE A 108 25.49 -11.18 -39.62
N ASN A 109 25.37 -11.58 -40.89
CA ASN A 109 24.46 -11.02 -41.88
C ASN A 109 23.45 -12.08 -42.40
N ALA A 110 23.20 -13.12 -41.61
CA ALA A 110 22.20 -14.15 -41.91
C ALA A 110 21.35 -14.47 -40.68
N THR A 111 20.13 -14.96 -40.94
CA THR A 111 19.20 -15.42 -39.91
C THR A 111 19.53 -16.84 -39.45
N ASN A 112 18.89 -17.30 -38.37
CA ASN A 112 19.04 -18.64 -37.81
C ASN A 112 20.52 -19.01 -37.54
N VAL A 113 21.23 -18.07 -36.92
CA VAL A 113 22.62 -18.27 -36.50
C VAL A 113 22.68 -18.50 -35.01
N LYS A 114 23.52 -19.45 -34.57
CA LYS A 114 23.71 -19.79 -33.16
C LYS A 114 25.17 -19.70 -32.79
N ILE A 115 25.50 -18.95 -31.73
CA ILE A 115 26.85 -18.82 -31.16
C ILE A 115 26.82 -19.38 -29.73
N ILE A 116 27.48 -20.51 -29.51
CA ILE A 116 27.28 -21.33 -28.30
C ILE A 116 28.62 -21.75 -27.66
N ASN A 117 28.69 -21.73 -26.32
CA ASN A 117 29.77 -22.33 -25.53
C ASN A 117 31.19 -21.75 -25.76
N LEU A 118 31.32 -20.54 -26.29
CA LEU A 118 32.62 -19.93 -26.60
C LEU A 118 33.13 -19.04 -25.47
N THR A 119 34.45 -18.94 -25.35
CA THR A 119 35.11 -17.86 -24.60
C THR A 119 35.68 -16.87 -25.62
N ILE A 120 35.27 -15.60 -25.57
CA ILE A 120 35.69 -14.55 -26.51
C ILE A 120 36.27 -13.39 -25.71
N SER A 121 37.54 -13.05 -25.95
CA SER A 121 38.20 -11.97 -25.22
C SER A 121 39.13 -11.11 -26.06
N GLY A 122 39.35 -9.86 -25.64
CA GLY A 122 40.28 -8.92 -26.28
C GLY A 122 39.77 -8.25 -27.57
N TYR A 123 38.61 -8.67 -28.08
CA TYR A 123 37.91 -7.98 -29.17
C TYR A 123 37.29 -6.66 -28.70
N ALA A 124 37.14 -5.70 -29.62
CA ALA A 124 36.31 -4.52 -29.38
C ALA A 124 34.83 -4.90 -29.37
N THR A 125 34.41 -5.79 -30.28
CA THR A 125 33.07 -6.38 -30.32
C THR A 125 33.15 -7.87 -30.56
N ALA A 126 32.46 -8.67 -29.76
CA ALA A 126 32.45 -10.12 -29.97
C ALA A 126 31.47 -10.49 -31.08
N ILE A 127 30.26 -9.94 -31.03
CA ILE A 127 29.19 -10.26 -31.96
C ILE A 127 28.56 -8.98 -32.48
N LYS A 128 28.58 -8.81 -33.80
CA LYS A 128 27.85 -7.79 -34.52
C LYS A 128 26.83 -8.47 -35.44
N SER A 129 25.57 -8.09 -35.33
CA SER A 129 24.51 -8.65 -36.19
C SER A 129 23.48 -7.60 -36.58
N ASN A 130 22.85 -7.82 -37.73
CA ASN A 130 21.72 -7.07 -38.24
C ASN A 130 20.55 -7.99 -38.65
N CYS A 131 20.47 -9.20 -38.09
CA CYS A 131 19.53 -10.23 -38.54
C CYS A 131 18.65 -10.77 -37.40
N SER A 132 17.48 -11.29 -37.79
CA SER A 132 16.56 -12.03 -36.92
C SER A 132 17.06 -13.45 -36.62
N ASP A 133 16.43 -14.11 -35.65
CA ASP A 133 16.67 -15.52 -35.28
C ASP A 133 18.12 -15.82 -34.86
N LEU A 134 18.78 -14.85 -34.21
CA LEU A 134 20.11 -15.04 -33.63
C LEU A 134 19.99 -15.63 -32.21
N THR A 135 20.69 -16.72 -31.94
CA THR A 135 20.88 -17.26 -30.59
C THR A 135 22.32 -17.08 -30.12
N VAL A 136 22.51 -16.45 -28.97
CA VAL A 136 23.80 -16.34 -28.29
C VAL A 136 23.65 -16.98 -26.92
N SER A 137 24.25 -18.16 -26.70
CA SER A 137 24.07 -18.88 -25.44
C SER A 137 25.34 -19.47 -24.82
N ASP A 138 25.38 -19.49 -23.49
CA ASP A 138 26.45 -20.14 -22.71
C ASP A 138 27.87 -19.62 -22.98
N ASN A 139 28.01 -18.39 -23.50
CA ASN A 139 29.30 -17.81 -23.83
C ASN A 139 29.89 -17.01 -22.66
N ASN A 140 31.23 -16.95 -22.62
CA ASN A 140 31.99 -16.03 -21.77
C ASN A 140 32.62 -14.94 -22.65
N ILE A 141 32.07 -13.73 -22.62
CA ILE A 141 32.45 -12.63 -23.50
C ILE A 141 33.10 -11.52 -22.67
N THR A 142 34.32 -11.11 -23.03
CA THR A 142 35.02 -9.97 -22.44
C THR A 142 35.55 -9.03 -23.53
N THR A 143 35.02 -7.82 -23.64
CA THR A 143 35.37 -6.89 -24.73
C THR A 143 35.77 -5.50 -24.24
N SER A 144 36.57 -4.80 -25.04
CA SER A 144 36.93 -3.40 -24.76
C SER A 144 35.84 -2.41 -25.15
N GLY A 145 35.04 -2.76 -26.17
CA GLY A 145 33.85 -2.03 -26.61
C GLY A 145 32.56 -2.82 -26.37
N VAL A 146 31.52 -2.54 -27.18
CA VAL A 146 30.23 -3.24 -27.12
C VAL A 146 30.43 -4.75 -27.38
N SER A 147 30.03 -5.61 -26.44
CA SER A 147 30.18 -7.05 -26.56
C SER A 147 29.25 -7.65 -27.62
N ILE A 148 27.97 -7.29 -27.57
CA ILE A 148 26.96 -7.71 -28.55
C ILE A 148 26.28 -6.47 -29.11
N ASN A 149 26.41 -6.25 -30.42
CA ASN A 149 25.82 -5.13 -31.14
C ASN A 149 24.77 -5.64 -32.14
N LEU A 150 23.50 -5.36 -31.86
CA LEU A 150 22.38 -5.64 -32.75
C LEU A 150 21.95 -4.35 -33.44
N SER A 151 22.15 -4.24 -34.75
CA SER A 151 21.87 -3.03 -35.52
C SER A 151 20.71 -3.23 -36.49
N SER A 152 19.54 -2.66 -36.21
CA SER A 152 18.29 -2.88 -36.96
C SER A 152 18.02 -1.85 -38.07
N SER A 153 19.00 -1.13 -38.60
CA SER A 153 18.75 -0.04 -39.58
C SER A 153 18.50 -0.51 -41.02
N GLY A 154 17.68 0.22 -41.77
CA GLY A 154 17.40 -0.05 -43.19
C GLY A 154 16.69 -1.39 -43.41
N SER A 155 17.21 -2.23 -44.30
CA SER A 155 16.62 -3.55 -44.64
C SER A 155 16.70 -4.58 -43.51
N ALA A 156 17.42 -4.28 -42.42
CA ALA A 156 17.51 -5.11 -41.22
C ALA A 156 16.32 -4.93 -40.26
N ASN A 157 15.44 -3.95 -40.50
CA ASN A 157 14.26 -3.71 -39.67
C ASN A 157 13.07 -4.53 -40.19
N PRO A 158 12.40 -5.37 -39.36
CA PRO A 158 12.61 -5.61 -37.93
C PRO A 158 13.66 -6.70 -37.60
N ILE A 159 14.26 -6.62 -36.42
CA ILE A 159 15.06 -7.70 -35.82
C ILE A 159 14.19 -8.43 -34.78
N THR A 160 13.89 -9.70 -35.04
CA THR A 160 12.98 -10.52 -34.23
C THR A 160 13.57 -11.88 -33.90
N GLY A 161 13.01 -12.58 -32.91
CA GLY A 161 13.45 -13.93 -32.55
C GLY A 161 14.87 -14.02 -31.99
N VAL A 162 15.43 -12.92 -31.47
CA VAL A 162 16.78 -12.93 -30.91
C VAL A 162 16.76 -13.44 -29.47
N VAL A 163 17.62 -14.40 -29.15
CA VAL A 163 17.76 -14.99 -27.83
C VAL A 163 19.20 -14.82 -27.33
N ILE A 164 19.37 -14.12 -26.23
CA ILE A 164 20.63 -13.97 -25.51
C ILE A 164 20.46 -14.65 -24.16
N LYS A 165 21.10 -15.81 -23.95
CA LYS A 165 20.80 -16.69 -22.82
C LYS A 165 22.03 -17.25 -22.10
N ASP A 166 22.01 -17.27 -20.77
CA ASP A 166 23.01 -17.96 -19.93
C ASP A 166 24.47 -17.52 -20.20
N ASN A 167 24.67 -16.29 -20.71
CA ASN A 167 26.01 -15.76 -21.01
C ASN A 167 26.60 -15.01 -19.81
N ILE A 168 27.93 -14.98 -19.73
CA ILE A 168 28.70 -14.03 -18.93
C ILE A 168 29.26 -12.98 -19.89
N ILE A 169 28.83 -11.73 -19.77
CA ILE A 169 29.20 -10.64 -20.67
C ILE A 169 29.84 -9.52 -19.84
N LYS A 170 31.09 -9.19 -20.15
CA LYS A 170 31.83 -8.10 -19.51
C LYS A 170 32.36 -7.16 -20.58
N SER A 171 31.98 -5.89 -20.49
CA SER A 171 32.48 -4.86 -21.39
C SER A 171 33.08 -3.72 -20.58
N SER A 172 34.27 -3.25 -20.98
CA SER A 172 34.84 -2.02 -20.43
C SER A 172 34.38 -0.75 -21.15
N ILE A 173 33.36 -0.84 -22.03
CA ILE A 173 32.85 0.35 -22.75
C ILE A 173 32.34 1.37 -21.74
N SER A 174 32.92 2.56 -21.73
CA SER A 174 32.53 3.67 -20.84
C SER A 174 31.91 4.84 -21.60
N ALA A 175 31.62 4.65 -22.89
CA ALA A 175 31.01 5.69 -23.72
C ALA A 175 29.54 5.87 -23.35
N ASP A 176 29.10 7.13 -23.25
CA ASP A 176 27.69 7.47 -23.06
C ASP A 176 26.83 6.84 -24.15
N TYR A 177 25.58 6.52 -23.79
CA TYR A 177 24.60 5.91 -24.70
C TYR A 177 25.06 4.58 -25.33
N ARG A 178 25.85 3.80 -24.58
CA ARG A 178 26.28 2.45 -24.97
C ARG A 178 26.13 1.48 -23.81
N GLY A 179 25.91 0.21 -24.14
CA GLY A 179 25.90 -0.87 -23.17
C GLY A 179 26.86 -1.99 -23.54
N ALA A 180 27.13 -2.90 -22.61
CA ALA A 180 27.80 -4.16 -22.93
C ALA A 180 27.03 -4.92 -24.03
N VAL A 181 25.69 -4.88 -23.94
CA VAL A 181 24.80 -5.22 -25.05
C VAL A 181 24.13 -3.95 -25.56
N PHE A 182 24.20 -3.73 -26.87
CA PHE A 182 23.69 -2.52 -27.53
C PHE A 182 22.74 -2.90 -28.65
N LEU A 183 21.49 -2.42 -28.55
CA LEU A 183 20.46 -2.56 -29.55
C LEU A 183 20.32 -1.21 -30.26
N PHE A 184 20.96 -1.11 -31.41
CA PHE A 184 21.02 0.10 -32.22
C PHE A 184 19.92 0.13 -33.27
N GLY A 185 19.09 1.16 -33.23
CA GLY A 185 18.10 1.42 -34.26
C GLY A 185 18.14 2.87 -34.69
N LYS A 186 18.10 3.17 -36.00
CA LYS A 186 18.05 4.56 -36.45
C LYS A 186 16.66 5.13 -36.25
N SER A 187 16.62 6.37 -35.78
CA SER A 187 15.40 7.14 -35.58
C SER A 187 14.43 7.11 -36.78
N ALA A 188 14.95 7.35 -37.99
CA ALA A 188 14.15 7.41 -39.21
C ALA A 188 13.44 6.08 -39.56
N ASP A 189 13.94 4.95 -39.07
CA ASP A 189 13.51 3.63 -39.51
C ASP A 189 12.33 3.09 -38.66
N ARG A 190 11.98 3.74 -37.54
CA ARG A 190 11.01 3.21 -36.54
C ARG A 190 11.34 1.77 -36.20
N THR A 191 12.54 1.58 -35.69
CA THR A 191 13.14 0.25 -35.55
C THR A 191 12.39 -0.60 -34.54
N VAL A 192 12.25 -1.90 -34.80
CA VAL A 192 11.52 -2.84 -33.93
C VAL A 192 12.44 -4.00 -33.54
N PHE A 193 12.61 -4.17 -32.22
CA PHE A 193 13.33 -5.29 -31.62
C PHE A 193 12.37 -6.27 -30.92
N ASP A 194 12.54 -7.57 -31.17
CA ASP A 194 12.01 -8.67 -30.36
C ASP A 194 13.17 -9.52 -29.86
N VAL A 195 13.46 -9.38 -28.56
CA VAL A 195 14.68 -9.91 -27.92
C VAL A 195 14.37 -10.46 -26.54
N LEU A 196 14.81 -11.70 -26.31
CA LEU A 196 14.78 -12.37 -25.02
C LEU A 196 16.18 -12.37 -24.39
N PHE A 197 16.29 -11.79 -23.20
CA PHE A 197 17.42 -11.91 -22.29
C PHE A 197 17.06 -12.86 -21.16
N SER A 198 17.71 -14.02 -21.08
CA SER A 198 17.41 -15.03 -20.05
C SER A 198 18.67 -15.53 -19.33
N GLY A 199 18.72 -15.45 -18.00
CA GLY A 199 19.80 -16.06 -17.22
C GLY A 199 21.21 -15.46 -17.41
N ASN A 200 21.33 -14.27 -18.00
CA ASN A 200 22.65 -13.69 -18.28
C ASN A 200 23.25 -12.99 -17.05
N ASN A 201 24.57 -12.93 -17.00
CA ASN A 201 25.34 -12.04 -16.12
C ASN A 201 26.05 -10.99 -16.99
N ILE A 202 25.53 -9.76 -17.00
CA ILE A 202 25.98 -8.67 -17.87
C ILE A 202 26.59 -7.57 -17.01
N THR A 203 27.82 -7.19 -17.30
CA THR A 203 28.49 -6.04 -16.68
C THR A 203 29.04 -5.13 -17.78
N GLY A 204 28.57 -3.88 -17.83
CA GLY A 204 29.09 -2.87 -18.73
C GLY A 204 29.75 -1.72 -18.00
N GLY A 205 30.82 -1.17 -18.58
CA GLY A 205 31.55 -0.01 -18.06
C GLY A 205 30.61 1.18 -17.84
N TYR A 206 29.80 1.51 -18.84
CA TYR A 206 28.73 2.50 -18.77
C TYR A 206 27.41 1.83 -18.40
N SER A 207 26.61 1.39 -19.39
CA SER A 207 25.37 0.65 -19.14
C SER A 207 25.54 -0.86 -19.29
N GLY A 208 24.74 -1.66 -18.59
CA GLY A 208 24.68 -3.10 -18.82
C GLY A 208 24.06 -3.41 -20.18
N VAL A 209 22.81 -2.98 -20.37
CA VAL A 209 22.08 -3.08 -21.64
C VAL A 209 21.58 -1.70 -22.06
N TYR A 210 21.76 -1.36 -23.34
CA TYR A 210 21.27 -0.09 -23.90
C TYR A 210 20.50 -0.33 -25.21
N LEU A 211 19.33 0.29 -25.31
CA LEU A 211 18.51 0.37 -26.52
C LEU A 211 18.40 1.84 -26.97
N GLY A 212 18.76 2.14 -28.22
CA GLY A 212 18.64 3.49 -28.83
C GLY A 212 19.63 3.73 -29.98
N ASP A 213 19.68 4.95 -30.54
CA ASP A 213 20.58 5.36 -31.64
C ASP A 213 21.88 6.02 -31.17
N GLY A 214 22.12 6.03 -29.86
CA GLY A 214 23.23 6.78 -29.27
C GLY A 214 22.90 8.23 -28.89
N SER A 215 21.62 8.60 -28.86
CA SER A 215 21.11 9.86 -28.31
C SER A 215 19.88 9.63 -27.42
N TYR A 216 19.45 10.68 -26.70
CA TYR A 216 18.22 10.67 -25.90
C TYR A 216 16.94 10.65 -26.77
N ASP A 217 17.00 11.22 -27.97
CA ASP A 217 15.83 11.43 -28.84
C ASP A 217 15.68 10.32 -29.87
N SER A 218 15.86 9.08 -29.43
CA SER A 218 15.91 7.92 -30.32
C SER A 218 14.58 7.17 -30.40
N PRO A 219 13.87 7.20 -31.55
CA PRO A 219 12.74 6.34 -31.83
C PRO A 219 13.15 4.94 -32.22
N VAL A 220 13.48 4.18 -31.17
CA VAL A 220 13.61 2.73 -31.23
C VAL A 220 12.45 2.09 -30.47
N SER A 221 11.61 1.38 -31.22
CA SER A 221 10.55 0.56 -30.68
C SER A 221 11.03 -0.89 -30.47
N SER A 222 10.28 -1.61 -29.66
CA SER A 222 10.40 -3.04 -29.45
C SER A 222 9.01 -3.66 -29.57
N ALA A 223 8.91 -4.75 -30.32
CA ALA A 223 7.68 -5.52 -30.33
C ALA A 223 7.54 -6.25 -28.99
N ASN A 224 8.64 -6.87 -28.55
CA ASN A 224 8.65 -7.67 -27.34
C ASN A 224 10.07 -7.72 -26.76
N LEU A 225 10.30 -6.97 -25.69
CA LEU A 225 11.58 -6.95 -24.99
C LEU A 225 11.43 -7.60 -23.62
N VAL A 226 12.06 -8.76 -23.44
CA VAL A 226 11.91 -9.59 -22.25
C VAL A 226 13.25 -9.77 -21.56
N PHE A 227 13.30 -9.39 -20.29
CA PHE A 227 14.41 -9.69 -19.37
C PHE A 227 13.90 -10.64 -18.30
N GLU A 228 14.44 -11.86 -18.26
CA GLU A 228 14.12 -12.84 -17.22
C GLU A 228 15.38 -13.41 -16.55
N ASN A 229 15.36 -13.45 -15.21
CA ASN A 229 16.41 -14.12 -14.42
C ASN A 229 17.85 -13.60 -14.69
N ASN A 230 18.02 -12.33 -15.11
CA ASN A 230 19.34 -11.77 -15.40
C ASN A 230 19.94 -11.07 -14.16
N ASN A 231 21.28 -11.07 -14.09
CA ASN A 231 22.06 -10.14 -13.29
C ASN A 231 22.67 -9.10 -14.23
N ILE A 232 22.29 -7.82 -14.10
CA ILE A 232 22.73 -6.75 -15.00
C ILE A 232 23.32 -5.60 -14.19
N THR A 233 24.56 -5.23 -14.50
CA THR A 233 25.27 -4.13 -13.84
C THR A 233 25.79 -3.12 -14.86
N GLY A 234 25.46 -1.84 -14.68
CA GLY A 234 26.13 -0.71 -15.33
C GLY A 234 26.98 0.05 -14.31
N THR A 235 28.30 0.11 -14.52
CA THR A 235 29.23 0.60 -13.47
C THR A 235 29.41 2.11 -13.43
N SER A 236 29.05 2.84 -14.49
CA SER A 236 29.10 4.30 -14.52
C SER A 236 27.88 4.94 -15.21
N GLY A 237 26.83 4.15 -15.43
CA GLY A 237 25.59 4.57 -16.08
C GLY A 237 24.43 3.69 -15.60
N ASN A 238 23.55 3.27 -16.51
CA ASN A 238 22.33 2.55 -16.14
C ASN A 238 22.52 1.03 -16.11
N GLY A 239 21.81 0.32 -15.23
CA GLY A 239 21.74 -1.13 -15.33
C GLY A 239 21.13 -1.52 -16.69
N VAL A 240 19.91 -1.04 -16.94
CA VAL A 240 19.24 -1.12 -18.24
C VAL A 240 18.74 0.27 -18.66
N SER A 241 19.09 0.70 -19.87
CA SER A 241 18.63 1.95 -20.46
C SER A 241 17.83 1.69 -21.73
N LEU A 242 16.55 2.04 -21.71
CA LEU A 242 15.65 1.93 -22.85
C LEU A 242 15.28 3.33 -23.34
N SER A 243 16.03 3.85 -24.32
CA SER A 243 15.72 5.11 -24.99
C SER A 243 14.71 4.85 -26.10
N ALA A 244 13.43 4.96 -25.76
CA ALA A 244 12.29 4.64 -26.61
C ALA A 244 11.46 5.90 -26.89
N TYR A 245 12.11 6.96 -27.38
CA TYR A 245 11.45 8.22 -27.74
C TYR A 245 10.45 7.98 -28.89
N SER A 246 9.27 8.62 -28.92
CA SER A 246 8.28 8.47 -30.00
C SER A 246 7.99 7.01 -30.42
N SER A 247 8.02 6.08 -29.47
CA SER A 247 7.99 4.64 -29.74
C SER A 247 6.63 4.02 -29.47
N ASN A 248 6.37 2.87 -30.12
CA ASN A 248 5.15 2.08 -29.94
C ASN A 248 5.53 0.68 -29.45
N ASN A 249 6.06 0.58 -28.24
CA ASN A 249 6.44 -0.71 -27.67
C ASN A 249 5.18 -1.51 -27.31
N THR A 250 5.09 -2.76 -27.76
CA THR A 250 3.90 -3.59 -27.50
C THR A 250 4.01 -4.40 -26.21
N ASN A 251 5.24 -4.77 -25.82
CA ASN A 251 5.51 -5.45 -24.57
C ASN A 251 6.94 -5.18 -24.09
N ILE A 252 7.08 -4.72 -22.85
CA ILE A 252 8.36 -4.64 -22.14
C ILE A 252 8.20 -5.35 -20.80
N THR A 253 8.94 -6.43 -20.60
CA THR A 253 8.82 -7.27 -19.40
C THR A 253 10.17 -7.44 -18.70
N PHE A 254 10.18 -7.18 -17.40
CA PHE A 254 11.26 -7.52 -16.48
C PHE A 254 10.72 -8.50 -15.43
N ALA A 255 11.24 -9.72 -15.41
CA ALA A 255 10.86 -10.76 -14.45
C ALA A 255 12.07 -11.36 -13.72
N ASN A 256 12.04 -11.36 -12.39
CA ASN A 256 13.06 -12.02 -11.55
C ASN A 256 14.51 -11.54 -11.82
N ASN A 257 14.71 -10.29 -12.24
CA ASN A 257 16.06 -9.77 -12.50
C ASN A 257 16.67 -9.14 -11.24
N ASN A 258 17.99 -9.11 -11.21
CA ASN A 258 18.77 -8.29 -10.31
C ASN A 258 19.52 -7.24 -11.15
N ILE A 259 19.11 -5.98 -11.03
CA ILE A 259 19.60 -4.91 -11.90
C ILE A 259 20.20 -3.81 -11.02
N THR A 260 21.47 -3.50 -11.26
CA THR A 260 22.18 -2.42 -10.58
C THR A 260 22.73 -1.44 -11.61
N GLY A 261 22.38 -0.16 -11.46
CA GLY A 261 23.03 0.92 -12.19
C GLY A 261 23.64 1.92 -11.23
N THR A 262 24.68 2.59 -11.68
CA THR A 262 25.20 3.76 -10.97
C THR A 262 24.13 4.84 -10.96
N ASP A 263 23.68 5.31 -12.12
CA ASP A 263 22.66 6.36 -12.22
C ASP A 263 21.26 5.82 -11.99
N TYR A 264 20.74 5.05 -12.94
CA TYR A 264 19.45 4.40 -12.85
C TYR A 264 19.60 2.88 -12.82
N GLY A 265 18.90 2.20 -11.92
CA GLY A 265 18.77 0.74 -12.02
C GLY A 265 18.13 0.38 -13.36
N VAL A 266 16.93 0.90 -13.60
CA VAL A 266 16.28 0.87 -14.92
C VAL A 266 15.82 2.27 -15.31
N SER A 267 16.22 2.72 -16.50
CA SER A 267 15.71 3.94 -17.14
C SER A 267 14.88 3.56 -18.36
N LEU A 268 13.59 3.88 -18.33
CA LEU A 268 12.68 3.74 -19.47
C LEU A 268 12.28 5.15 -19.94
N TYR A 269 12.96 5.62 -20.99
CA TYR A 269 12.76 6.93 -21.58
C TYR A 269 11.75 6.84 -22.73
N ALA A 270 10.48 6.88 -22.38
CA ALA A 270 9.34 6.70 -23.26
C ALA A 270 8.66 8.03 -23.63
N TYR A 271 9.41 9.09 -23.93
CA TYR A 271 8.84 10.39 -24.32
C TYR A 271 8.01 10.27 -25.60
N SER A 272 6.88 10.98 -25.71
CA SER A 272 6.00 10.97 -26.90
C SER A 272 5.57 9.57 -27.38
N SER A 273 5.47 8.60 -26.47
CA SER A 273 5.28 7.18 -26.82
C SER A 273 3.85 6.69 -26.60
N ASN A 274 3.51 5.59 -27.28
CA ASN A 274 2.26 4.86 -27.09
C ASN A 274 2.59 3.40 -26.74
N ASN A 275 3.24 3.19 -25.59
CA ASN A 275 3.62 1.86 -25.17
C ASN A 275 2.42 1.14 -24.54
N THR A 276 2.28 -0.12 -24.89
CA THR A 276 1.29 -1.03 -24.33
C THR A 276 2.05 -2.06 -23.50
N ASN A 277 1.56 -2.37 -22.30
CA ASN A 277 2.09 -3.44 -21.42
C ASN A 277 3.57 -3.28 -21.04
N ILE A 278 3.81 -2.51 -19.97
CA ILE A 278 5.10 -2.47 -19.29
C ILE A 278 4.95 -3.21 -17.97
N SER A 279 5.72 -4.26 -17.73
CA SER A 279 5.59 -5.13 -16.56
C SER A 279 6.93 -5.35 -15.86
N PHE A 280 6.96 -5.07 -14.57
CA PHE A 280 8.04 -5.41 -13.66
C PHE A 280 7.51 -6.38 -12.60
N ALA A 281 8.01 -7.61 -12.57
CA ALA A 281 7.61 -8.64 -11.61
C ALA A 281 8.83 -9.25 -10.88
N ASN A 282 8.78 -9.25 -9.55
CA ASN A 282 9.77 -9.92 -8.69
C ASN A 282 11.23 -9.47 -8.93
N ASN A 283 11.47 -8.23 -9.34
CA ASN A 283 12.83 -7.74 -9.59
C ASN A 283 13.45 -7.12 -8.33
N ASN A 284 14.76 -7.23 -8.22
CA ASN A 284 15.58 -6.40 -7.34
C ASN A 284 16.26 -5.34 -8.20
N ILE A 285 15.94 -4.06 -8.00
CA ILE A 285 16.45 -2.96 -8.83
C ILE A 285 17.10 -1.92 -7.94
N THR A 286 18.34 -1.57 -8.23
CA THR A 286 19.12 -0.58 -7.46
C THR A 286 19.72 0.48 -8.37
N GLY A 287 19.42 1.76 -8.10
CA GLY A 287 20.14 2.92 -8.62
C GLY A 287 20.99 3.53 -7.52
N THR A 288 22.31 3.41 -7.60
CA THR A 288 23.20 3.71 -6.45
C THR A 288 23.54 5.19 -6.27
N SER A 289 23.36 6.03 -7.29
CA SER A 289 23.59 7.48 -7.25
C SER A 289 22.33 8.30 -7.53
N SER A 290 21.32 7.74 -8.22
CA SER A 290 20.04 8.41 -8.48
C SER A 290 18.84 7.50 -8.26
N THR A 291 18.07 7.14 -9.30
CA THR A 291 16.74 6.54 -9.13
C THR A 291 16.77 5.03 -9.34
N GLY A 292 16.03 4.26 -8.54
CA GLY A 292 15.89 2.82 -8.74
C GLY A 292 15.26 2.50 -10.10
N VAL A 293 14.01 2.96 -10.30
CA VAL A 293 13.34 2.92 -11.60
C VAL A 293 12.88 4.32 -12.01
N TYR A 294 13.39 4.79 -13.14
CA TYR A 294 12.98 6.04 -13.77
C TYR A 294 12.10 5.75 -14.99
N LEU A 295 10.82 6.12 -14.90
CA LEU A 295 9.86 5.99 -15.99
C LEU A 295 9.50 7.38 -16.52
N TYR A 296 10.15 7.78 -17.61
CA TYR A 296 9.91 9.05 -18.27
C TYR A 296 8.87 8.88 -19.38
N ALA A 297 7.60 9.10 -19.03
CA ALA A 297 6.41 8.92 -19.86
C ALA A 297 5.75 10.26 -20.24
N SER A 298 6.57 11.28 -20.47
CA SER A 298 6.09 12.61 -20.88
C SER A 298 5.51 12.60 -22.29
N SER A 299 4.51 13.44 -22.55
CA SER A 299 3.85 13.58 -23.86
C SER A 299 3.27 12.27 -24.40
N SER A 300 2.98 11.30 -23.52
CA SER A 300 2.72 9.90 -23.90
C SER A 300 1.30 9.43 -23.62
N ASN A 301 0.90 8.36 -24.30
CA ASN A 301 -0.37 7.65 -24.09
C ASN A 301 -0.09 6.18 -23.76
N ASN A 302 0.71 5.93 -22.72
CA ASN A 302 1.04 4.56 -22.34
C ASN A 302 -0.14 3.88 -21.63
N THR A 303 -0.30 2.59 -21.86
CA THR A 303 -1.38 1.79 -21.26
C THR A 303 -0.82 0.55 -20.59
N ASN A 304 -1.38 0.21 -19.43
CA ASN A 304 -1.03 -0.99 -18.65
C ASN A 304 0.44 -1.01 -18.21
N ILE A 305 0.78 -0.15 -17.25
CA ILE A 305 2.08 -0.16 -16.58
C ILE A 305 1.89 -0.87 -15.23
N SER A 306 2.63 -1.94 -14.97
CA SER A 306 2.47 -2.76 -13.77
C SER A 306 3.79 -3.07 -13.07
N PHE A 307 3.78 -2.92 -11.76
CA PHE A 307 4.87 -3.29 -10.86
C PHE A 307 4.31 -4.24 -9.80
N ALA A 308 4.78 -5.48 -9.76
CA ALA A 308 4.35 -6.49 -8.81
C ALA A 308 5.53 -7.12 -8.06
N ASN A 309 5.46 -7.12 -6.73
CA ASN A 309 6.43 -7.80 -5.85
C ASN A 309 7.90 -7.40 -6.09
N ASN A 310 8.18 -6.16 -6.52
CA ASN A 310 9.55 -5.71 -6.73
C ASN A 310 10.15 -5.14 -5.44
N ASN A 311 11.47 -5.26 -5.32
CA ASN A 311 12.27 -4.52 -4.35
C ASN A 311 13.10 -3.48 -5.10
N ILE A 312 12.77 -2.21 -4.92
CA ILE A 312 13.35 -1.11 -5.67
C ILE A 312 14.00 -0.13 -4.70
N THR A 313 15.30 0.10 -4.89
CA THR A 313 16.05 1.08 -4.12
C THR A 313 16.69 2.10 -5.05
N GLY A 314 16.51 3.37 -4.76
CA GLY A 314 17.27 4.45 -5.37
C GLY A 314 17.82 5.40 -4.32
N THR A 315 18.92 6.05 -4.64
CA THR A 315 19.48 7.12 -3.82
C THR A 315 18.55 8.34 -3.80
N ASP A 316 18.11 8.85 -4.94
CA ASP A 316 17.15 9.96 -4.99
C ASP A 316 15.72 9.43 -4.77
N TYR A 317 15.21 8.73 -5.78
CA TYR A 317 13.87 8.17 -5.77
C TYR A 317 13.95 6.66 -5.84
N GLY A 318 13.13 5.95 -5.06
CA GLY A 318 12.95 4.52 -5.31
C GLY A 318 12.32 4.33 -6.69
N VAL A 319 11.17 4.99 -6.90
CA VAL A 319 10.53 5.10 -8.23
C VAL A 319 10.20 6.55 -8.53
N SER A 320 10.55 6.99 -9.73
CA SER A 320 10.12 8.28 -10.29
C SER A 320 9.32 8.03 -11.57
N LEU A 321 8.03 8.37 -11.54
CA LEU A 321 7.13 8.33 -12.68
C LEU A 321 6.89 9.76 -13.16
N TYR A 322 7.55 10.11 -14.26
CA TYR A 322 7.49 11.44 -14.84
C TYR A 322 6.56 11.43 -16.06
N ALA A 323 5.32 11.86 -15.84
CA ALA A 323 4.18 11.79 -16.75
C ALA A 323 3.69 13.19 -17.17
N TYR A 324 4.60 14.08 -17.53
CA TYR A 324 4.26 15.45 -17.97
C TYR A 324 3.50 15.45 -19.30
N SER A 325 2.46 16.28 -19.46
CA SER A 325 1.70 16.42 -20.71
C SER A 325 1.18 15.09 -21.29
N SER A 326 0.80 14.15 -20.43
CA SER A 326 0.51 12.76 -20.81
C SER A 326 -0.95 12.34 -20.55
N ASN A 327 -1.38 11.26 -21.21
CA ASN A 327 -2.69 10.62 -21.01
C ASN A 327 -2.50 9.12 -20.72
N ASN A 328 -1.63 8.78 -19.76
CA ASN A 328 -1.37 7.38 -19.44
C ASN A 328 -2.55 6.77 -18.68
N THR A 329 -2.81 5.48 -18.91
CA THR A 329 -3.93 4.77 -18.29
C THR A 329 -3.50 3.43 -17.69
N ASN A 330 -4.14 3.03 -16.60
CA ASN A 330 -3.92 1.76 -15.90
C ASN A 330 -2.48 1.57 -15.43
N ILE A 331 -2.08 2.39 -14.45
CA ILE A 331 -0.78 2.27 -13.79
C ILE A 331 -0.99 1.60 -12.43
N SER A 332 -0.34 0.46 -12.18
CA SER A 332 -0.57 -0.33 -10.98
C SER A 332 0.73 -0.73 -10.28
N PHE A 333 0.77 -0.53 -8.97
CA PHE A 333 1.83 -1.00 -8.08
C PHE A 333 1.20 -1.91 -7.03
N VAL A 334 1.61 -3.18 -6.98
CA VAL A 334 1.09 -4.18 -6.05
C VAL A 334 2.21 -4.88 -5.30
N ASN A 335 2.15 -4.92 -3.97
CA ASN A 335 3.09 -5.65 -3.10
C ASN A 335 4.57 -5.27 -3.29
N ASN A 336 4.89 -4.04 -3.68
CA ASN A 336 6.29 -3.61 -3.87
C ASN A 336 6.88 -3.06 -2.58
N ASN A 337 8.21 -3.20 -2.43
CA ASN A 337 9.01 -2.50 -1.45
C ASN A 337 9.84 -1.45 -2.19
N ILE A 338 9.59 -0.16 -1.93
CA ILE A 338 10.23 0.94 -2.66
C ILE A 338 10.88 1.90 -1.66
N THR A 339 12.18 2.12 -1.83
CA THR A 339 12.98 2.97 -0.94
C THR A 339 13.74 4.03 -1.74
N GLY A 340 13.55 5.30 -1.37
CA GLY A 340 14.41 6.42 -1.77
C GLY A 340 15.29 6.82 -0.58
N THR A 341 16.61 6.58 -0.62
CA THR A 341 17.46 6.71 0.58
C THR A 341 17.84 8.15 0.93
N SER A 342 17.94 9.02 -0.05
CA SER A 342 18.33 10.44 0.06
C SER A 342 17.23 11.40 -0.36
N SER A 343 16.08 10.91 -0.84
CA SER A 343 14.88 11.74 -1.07
C SER A 343 13.59 10.92 -0.87
N THR A 344 12.76 10.78 -1.91
CA THR A 344 11.37 10.34 -1.80
C THR A 344 11.24 8.87 -2.20
N GLY A 345 10.42 8.10 -1.49
CA GLY A 345 10.17 6.70 -1.85
C GLY A 345 9.59 6.58 -3.27
N VAL A 346 8.42 7.20 -3.47
CA VAL A 346 7.74 7.28 -4.78
C VAL A 346 7.43 8.72 -5.14
N TYR A 347 7.89 9.16 -6.31
CA TYR A 347 7.56 10.45 -6.90
C TYR A 347 6.71 10.28 -8.16
N LEU A 348 5.50 10.84 -8.15
CA LEU A 348 4.61 10.89 -9.30
C LEU A 348 4.50 12.35 -9.77
N TYR A 349 5.14 12.66 -10.91
CA TYR A 349 5.04 13.95 -11.55
C TYR A 349 4.06 13.90 -12.73
N ALA A 350 2.84 14.39 -12.51
CA ALA A 350 1.74 14.34 -13.45
C ALA A 350 1.24 15.77 -13.75
N SER A 351 2.13 16.62 -14.28
CA SER A 351 1.83 18.00 -14.67
C SER A 351 1.35 18.09 -16.13
N SER A 352 0.48 19.06 -16.45
CA SER A 352 -0.23 19.22 -17.73
C SER A 352 -0.92 17.96 -18.26
N SER A 353 -1.36 17.05 -17.38
CA SER A 353 -1.69 15.67 -17.75
C SER A 353 -3.14 15.27 -17.47
N ASN A 354 -3.61 14.22 -18.16
CA ASN A 354 -4.92 13.60 -17.98
C ASN A 354 -4.78 12.09 -17.73
N ASN A 355 -3.93 11.70 -16.78
CA ASN A 355 -3.72 10.29 -16.46
C ASN A 355 -4.93 9.72 -15.73
N THR A 356 -5.26 8.44 -15.99
CA THR A 356 -6.42 7.79 -15.38
C THR A 356 -6.08 6.41 -14.83
N ASN A 357 -6.76 6.00 -13.75
CA ASN A 357 -6.62 4.69 -13.11
C ASN A 357 -5.18 4.40 -12.66
N ILE A 358 -4.71 5.16 -11.68
CA ILE A 358 -3.43 4.93 -11.01
C ILE A 358 -3.72 4.28 -9.65
N SER A 359 -3.15 3.10 -9.39
CA SER A 359 -3.45 2.33 -8.18
C SER A 359 -2.20 1.78 -7.51
N PHE A 360 -2.15 1.95 -6.19
CA PHE A 360 -1.11 1.42 -5.32
C PHE A 360 -1.77 0.56 -4.25
N VAL A 361 -1.50 -0.75 -4.25
CA VAL A 361 -2.12 -1.71 -3.34
C VAL A 361 -1.07 -2.52 -2.58
N ASN A 362 -1.19 -2.60 -1.25
CA ASN A 362 -0.34 -3.42 -0.38
C ASN A 362 1.19 -3.16 -0.51
N ASN A 363 1.60 -1.94 -0.83
CA ASN A 363 3.03 -1.61 -0.98
C ASN A 363 3.63 -1.05 0.32
N ASN A 364 4.95 -1.13 0.42
CA ASN A 364 5.75 -0.43 1.41
C ASN A 364 6.59 0.65 0.73
N PHE A 365 6.37 1.91 1.10
CA PHE A 365 7.10 3.07 0.56
C PHE A 365 7.87 3.76 1.68
N THR A 366 9.17 3.94 1.45
CA THR A 366 10.07 4.62 2.41
C THR A 366 10.85 5.72 1.71
N GLY A 367 10.68 6.96 2.13
CA GLY A 367 11.57 8.08 1.79
C GLY A 367 12.43 8.42 2.99
N THR A 368 13.72 8.07 2.96
CA THR A 368 14.54 8.09 4.18
C THR A 368 15.00 9.51 4.56
N SER A 369 15.16 10.38 3.57
CA SER A 369 15.58 11.77 3.78
C SER A 369 14.53 12.80 3.38
N SER A 370 13.34 12.37 2.96
CA SER A 370 12.24 13.25 2.58
C SER A 370 10.88 12.57 2.77
N THR A 371 10.07 12.50 1.72
CA THR A 371 8.66 12.11 1.73
C THR A 371 8.51 10.63 1.39
N GLY A 372 7.58 9.91 2.03
CA GLY A 372 7.27 8.54 1.63
C GLY A 372 6.71 8.48 0.20
N VAL A 373 5.65 9.25 -0.04
CA VAL A 373 4.97 9.37 -1.34
C VAL A 373 4.73 10.84 -1.66
N TYR A 374 5.18 11.29 -2.84
CA TYR A 374 4.92 12.64 -3.34
C TYR A 374 4.19 12.61 -4.68
N LEU A 375 2.96 13.14 -4.70
CA LEU A 375 2.17 13.36 -5.91
C LEU A 375 2.20 14.84 -6.27
N TYR A 376 2.76 15.14 -7.42
CA TYR A 376 2.79 16.48 -8.00
C TYR A 376 1.87 16.55 -9.21
N ALA A 377 0.84 17.40 -9.13
CA ALA A 377 -0.03 17.74 -10.24
C ALA A 377 -0.06 19.26 -10.45
N SER A 378 0.20 19.71 -11.67
CA SER A 378 0.08 21.12 -12.04
C SER A 378 -0.65 21.24 -13.36
N SER A 379 -1.63 22.14 -13.50
CA SER A 379 -2.44 22.30 -14.72
C SER A 379 -3.01 20.98 -15.27
N SER A 380 -3.48 20.08 -14.39
CA SER A 380 -3.80 18.69 -14.74
C SER A 380 -5.22 18.27 -14.42
N ASN A 381 -5.73 17.25 -15.10
CA ASN A 381 -7.06 16.65 -14.92
C ASN A 381 -6.95 15.13 -14.71
N ASN A 382 -6.08 14.69 -13.79
CA ASN A 382 -5.91 13.27 -13.50
C ASN A 382 -7.13 12.71 -12.77
N THR A 383 -7.51 11.46 -13.04
CA THR A 383 -8.68 10.82 -12.40
C THR A 383 -8.39 9.43 -11.87
N ASN A 384 -9.11 9.04 -10.82
CA ASN A 384 -9.05 7.70 -10.21
C ASN A 384 -7.64 7.31 -9.76
N ILE A 385 -7.10 8.07 -8.81
CA ILE A 385 -5.84 7.76 -8.13
C ILE A 385 -6.17 7.10 -6.79
N SER A 386 -5.64 5.91 -6.51
CA SER A 386 -5.97 5.13 -5.31
C SER A 386 -4.75 4.55 -4.61
N PHE A 387 -4.73 4.64 -3.29
CA PHE A 387 -3.78 4.01 -2.39
C PHE A 387 -4.57 3.15 -1.39
N VAL A 388 -4.41 1.83 -1.46
CA VAL A 388 -5.14 0.87 -0.60
C VAL A 388 -4.17 -0.02 0.16
N ASN A 389 -4.32 -0.12 1.48
CA ASN A 389 -3.55 -1.02 2.35
C ASN A 389 -2.01 -0.83 2.26
N ASN A 390 -1.51 0.37 1.99
CA ASN A 390 -0.07 0.63 1.90
C ASN A 390 0.51 1.04 3.26
N ASN A 391 1.79 0.76 3.46
CA ASN A 391 2.59 1.36 4.52
C ASN A 391 3.48 2.45 3.91
N ILE A 392 3.31 3.68 4.34
CA ILE A 392 3.96 4.87 3.77
C ILE A 392 4.72 5.59 4.86
N THR A 393 6.04 5.69 4.73
CA THR A 393 6.90 6.34 5.73
C THR A 393 7.80 7.38 5.08
N GLY A 394 7.70 8.63 5.51
CA GLY A 394 8.72 9.66 5.28
C GLY A 394 9.50 9.90 6.56
N THR A 395 10.76 9.45 6.62
CA THR A 395 11.50 9.42 7.90
C THR A 395 12.16 10.76 8.27
N SER A 396 12.23 11.70 7.33
CA SER A 396 12.80 13.03 7.58
C SER A 396 11.88 14.17 7.15
N SER A 397 10.65 13.86 6.72
CA SER A 397 9.63 14.87 6.41
C SER A 397 8.21 14.28 6.53
N THR A 398 7.49 14.19 5.41
CA THR A 398 6.06 13.91 5.34
C THR A 398 5.78 12.47 4.94
N GLY A 399 4.75 11.84 5.48
CA GLY A 399 4.31 10.52 4.99
C GLY A 399 3.82 10.60 3.54
N VAL A 400 2.73 11.34 3.33
CA VAL A 400 2.13 11.60 2.01
C VAL A 400 2.07 13.09 1.73
N TYR A 401 2.64 13.51 0.60
CA TYR A 401 2.54 14.89 0.13
C TYR A 401 1.75 14.95 -1.19
N LEU A 402 0.63 15.68 -1.18
CA LEU A 402 -0.19 15.96 -2.36
C LEU A 402 -0.05 17.44 -2.73
N TYR A 403 0.63 17.73 -3.83
CA TYR A 403 0.73 19.07 -4.38
C TYR A 403 -0.14 19.19 -5.63
N ALA A 404 -1.03 20.18 -5.62
CA ALA A 404 -1.86 20.53 -6.77
C ALA A 404 -1.83 22.03 -7.08
N SER A 405 -1.51 22.39 -8.32
CA SER A 405 -1.56 23.77 -8.80
C SER A 405 -2.40 23.89 -10.07
N SER A 406 -3.34 24.84 -10.12
CA SER A 406 -4.22 25.09 -11.28
C SER A 406 -4.86 23.81 -11.85
N SER A 407 -5.18 22.84 -11.01
CA SER A 407 -5.57 21.48 -11.43
C SER A 407 -7.03 21.16 -11.11
N ASN A 408 -7.61 20.24 -11.88
CA ASN A 408 -8.97 19.71 -11.73
C ASN A 408 -8.93 18.17 -11.59
N ASN A 409 -8.10 17.65 -10.69
CA ASN A 409 -8.01 16.21 -10.46
C ASN A 409 -9.25 15.71 -9.69
N ILE A 410 -9.73 14.50 -10.01
CA ILE A 410 -10.97 13.95 -9.47
C ILE A 410 -10.75 12.52 -8.96
N ASN A 411 -11.38 12.14 -7.86
CA ASN A 411 -11.33 10.78 -7.28
C ASN A 411 -9.91 10.38 -6.87
N ILE A 412 -9.35 11.08 -5.88
CA ILE A 412 -8.09 10.69 -5.23
C ILE A 412 -8.43 10.03 -3.90
N SER A 413 -7.99 8.80 -3.66
CA SER A 413 -8.37 8.04 -2.46
C SER A 413 -7.20 7.37 -1.76
N PHE A 414 -7.24 7.40 -0.44
CA PHE A 414 -6.35 6.67 0.46
C PHE A 414 -7.24 5.86 1.40
N ALA A 415 -7.25 4.53 1.26
CA ALA A 415 -8.04 3.62 2.08
C ALA A 415 -7.16 2.63 2.86
N ASN A 416 -7.40 2.50 4.17
CA ASN A 416 -6.74 1.50 5.03
C ASN A 416 -5.19 1.57 5.02
N ASN A 417 -4.60 2.75 4.81
CA ASN A 417 -3.14 2.88 4.79
C ASN A 417 -2.60 3.20 6.19
N ASN A 418 -1.35 2.79 6.44
CA ASN A 418 -0.54 3.30 7.54
C ASN A 418 0.38 4.39 6.99
N ILE A 419 0.19 5.64 7.40
CA ILE A 419 0.91 6.80 6.90
C ILE A 419 1.67 7.44 8.06
N THR A 420 2.99 7.54 7.94
CA THR A 420 3.87 8.07 8.99
C THR A 420 4.81 9.14 8.45
N GLY A 421 4.72 10.36 8.98
CA GLY A 421 5.75 11.38 8.87
C GLY A 421 6.47 11.54 10.19
N THR A 422 7.75 11.14 10.28
CA THR A 422 8.44 11.05 11.59
C THR A 422 9.12 12.34 12.04
N SER A 423 9.12 13.38 11.22
CA SER A 423 9.61 14.72 11.60
C SER A 423 8.72 15.86 11.10
N GLY A 424 7.79 15.57 10.18
CA GLY A 424 6.82 16.50 9.64
C GLY A 424 5.38 15.99 9.79
N PRO A 425 4.48 16.41 8.90
CA PRO A 425 3.10 15.96 8.94
C PRO A 425 2.95 14.51 8.47
N GLY A 426 1.89 13.84 8.93
CA GLY A 426 1.49 12.55 8.34
C GLY A 426 1.07 12.75 6.88
N VAL A 427 0.17 13.70 6.65
CA VAL A 427 -0.33 14.10 5.33
C VAL A 427 -0.17 15.61 5.13
N ALA A 428 0.36 16.03 3.97
CA ALA A 428 0.36 17.42 3.53
C ALA A 428 -0.46 17.57 2.23
N LEU A 429 -1.35 18.55 2.22
CA LEU A 429 -2.25 18.90 1.12
C LEU A 429 -1.99 20.35 0.69
N ASP A 430 -1.34 20.53 -0.45
CA ASP A 430 -1.00 21.83 -0.99
C ASP A 430 -1.86 22.13 -2.21
N ALA A 431 -2.69 23.17 -2.11
CA ALA A 431 -3.60 23.59 -3.18
C ALA A 431 -3.36 25.04 -3.59
N TYR A 432 -2.93 25.21 -4.85
CA TYR A 432 -2.74 26.49 -5.51
C TYR A 432 -3.79 26.64 -6.59
N SER A 433 -4.76 27.54 -6.41
CA SER A 433 -5.83 27.86 -7.39
C SER A 433 -6.43 26.63 -8.11
N SER A 434 -6.71 25.55 -7.37
CA SER A 434 -7.14 24.25 -7.94
C SER A 434 -8.60 23.94 -7.62
N ASN A 435 -9.28 23.21 -8.50
CA ASN A 435 -10.65 22.72 -8.33
C ASN A 435 -10.69 21.20 -8.18
N ASN A 436 -9.72 20.60 -7.49
CA ASN A 436 -9.72 19.16 -7.25
C ASN A 436 -10.95 18.78 -6.42
N THR A 437 -11.56 17.62 -6.70
CA THR A 437 -12.76 17.16 -5.99
C THR A 437 -12.71 15.67 -5.70
N ASN A 438 -13.43 15.24 -4.66
CA ASN A 438 -13.49 13.86 -4.20
C ASN A 438 -12.10 13.31 -3.81
N ILE A 439 -11.41 14.04 -2.93
CA ILE A 439 -10.19 13.59 -2.27
C ILE A 439 -10.60 12.93 -0.95
N THR A 440 -10.39 11.64 -0.77
CA THR A 440 -10.89 10.89 0.39
C THR A 440 -9.78 10.11 1.09
N PHE A 441 -9.63 10.31 2.40
CA PHE A 441 -8.86 9.48 3.31
C PHE A 441 -9.83 8.68 4.17
N ALA A 442 -9.92 7.37 3.98
CA ALA A 442 -10.82 6.49 4.72
C ALA A 442 -10.06 5.39 5.49
N ASN A 443 -10.40 5.20 6.77
CA ASN A 443 -9.86 4.11 7.61
C ASN A 443 -8.32 4.06 7.69
N ASN A 444 -7.62 5.20 7.54
CA ASN A 444 -6.16 5.23 7.61
C ASN A 444 -5.69 5.42 9.06
N ASN A 445 -4.51 4.91 9.36
CA ASN A 445 -3.75 5.29 10.55
C ASN A 445 -2.70 6.31 10.12
N ILE A 446 -2.87 7.56 10.52
CA ILE A 446 -2.02 8.70 10.15
C ILE A 446 -1.25 9.13 11.39
N THR A 447 0.07 9.07 11.32
CA THR A 447 0.96 9.54 12.38
C THR A 447 1.83 10.68 11.86
N GLY A 448 1.86 11.79 12.59
CA GLY A 448 2.70 12.94 12.28
C GLY A 448 3.32 13.54 13.54
N VAL A 449 4.40 14.29 13.39
CA VAL A 449 5.05 14.99 14.52
C VAL A 449 4.49 16.39 14.68
N SER A 450 4.59 17.21 13.62
CA SER A 450 4.11 18.59 13.64
C SER A 450 2.60 18.67 13.43
N TYR A 451 2.05 17.91 12.48
CA TYR A 451 0.63 17.86 12.20
C TYR A 451 0.18 16.46 11.81
N GLY A 452 -1.07 16.10 12.09
CA GLY A 452 -1.67 14.92 11.48
C GLY A 452 -1.87 15.16 9.98
N VAL A 453 -2.57 16.27 9.71
CA VAL A 453 -2.85 16.77 8.38
C VAL A 453 -2.50 18.25 8.31
N TYR A 454 -1.64 18.62 7.36
CA TYR A 454 -1.31 19.99 7.03
C TYR A 454 -2.00 20.38 5.72
N VAL A 455 -2.76 21.47 5.72
CA VAL A 455 -3.46 21.99 4.54
C VAL A 455 -2.92 23.37 4.22
N TYR A 456 -2.20 23.49 3.11
CA TYR A 456 -1.65 24.73 2.62
C TYR A 456 -2.45 25.25 1.42
N LEU A 457 -2.87 26.50 1.52
CA LEU A 457 -3.62 27.20 0.49
C LEU A 457 -2.83 28.41 0.01
N SER A 458 -2.76 28.62 -1.30
CA SER A 458 -2.16 29.83 -1.86
C SER A 458 -2.97 30.31 -3.05
N ASN A 459 -3.68 31.43 -2.86
CA ASN A 459 -4.57 32.04 -3.87
C ASN A 459 -5.61 31.06 -4.45
N GLY A 460 -6.04 30.07 -3.67
CA GLY A 460 -7.00 29.05 -4.08
C GLY A 460 -7.82 28.52 -2.92
N ASN A 461 -9.07 28.16 -3.21
CA ASN A 461 -9.96 27.50 -2.26
C ASN A 461 -9.69 25.99 -2.24
N VAL A 462 -10.04 25.32 -1.15
CA VAL A 462 -10.07 23.86 -1.08
C VAL A 462 -11.50 23.37 -0.88
N LYS A 463 -11.87 22.32 -1.63
CA LYS A 463 -13.18 21.69 -1.49
C LYS A 463 -13.21 20.21 -1.84
N GLY A 464 -14.24 19.51 -1.38
CA GLY A 464 -14.49 18.11 -1.71
C GLY A 464 -13.44 17.17 -1.13
N VAL A 465 -13.00 17.44 0.10
CA VAL A 465 -11.99 16.65 0.82
C VAL A 465 -12.67 15.96 2.01
N ASN A 466 -12.48 14.64 2.13
CA ASN A 466 -13.12 13.83 3.16
C ASN A 466 -12.08 13.06 3.98
N PHE A 467 -12.16 13.16 5.31
CA PHE A 467 -11.46 12.30 6.25
C PHE A 467 -12.50 11.48 7.01
N LEU A 468 -12.57 10.19 6.71
CA LEU A 468 -13.59 9.28 7.21
C LEU A 468 -12.95 8.15 8.03
N ASN A 469 -13.36 7.97 9.28
CA ASN A 469 -12.97 6.82 10.11
C ASN A 469 -11.44 6.62 10.27
N ASN A 470 -10.65 7.69 10.20
CA ASN A 470 -9.20 7.60 10.38
C ASN A 470 -8.83 7.65 11.86
N THR A 471 -7.68 7.06 12.20
CA THR A 471 -6.97 7.35 13.44
C THR A 471 -5.84 8.31 13.12
N ILE A 472 -5.80 9.46 13.77
CA ILE A 472 -4.81 10.51 13.55
C ILE A 472 -4.06 10.74 14.86
N ASN A 473 -2.77 10.46 14.87
CA ASN A 473 -1.89 10.55 16.04
C ASN A 473 -0.83 11.63 15.81
N VAL A 474 -0.84 12.67 16.63
CA VAL A 474 0.11 13.79 16.53
C VAL A 474 0.86 13.98 17.84
N THR A 475 2.20 14.01 17.78
CA THR A 475 3.02 14.04 19.00
C THR A 475 3.36 15.43 19.52
N SER A 476 3.33 16.48 18.68
CA SER A 476 3.79 17.82 19.10
C SER A 476 3.03 19.02 18.52
N GLY A 477 2.00 18.81 17.71
CA GLY A 477 1.18 19.91 17.17
C GLY A 477 -0.28 19.57 16.96
N ASP A 478 -0.85 20.08 15.87
CA ASP A 478 -2.30 20.04 15.62
C ASP A 478 -2.74 18.77 14.87
N GLY A 479 -3.93 18.28 15.14
CA GLY A 479 -4.56 17.20 14.35
C GLY A 479 -4.69 17.61 12.89
N PHE A 480 -5.34 18.75 12.67
CA PHE A 480 -5.42 19.44 11.38
C PHE A 480 -4.96 20.88 11.53
N TYR A 481 -4.07 21.34 10.65
CA TYR A 481 -3.67 22.73 10.56
C TYR A 481 -3.90 23.28 9.16
N PHE A 482 -4.63 24.39 9.07
CA PHE A 482 -4.95 25.09 7.84
C PHE A 482 -4.19 26.41 7.78
N TYR A 483 -3.46 26.60 6.69
CA TYR A 483 -2.61 27.76 6.49
C TYR A 483 -2.80 28.35 5.10
N THR A 484 -2.82 29.68 5.01
CA THR A 484 -2.78 30.39 3.73
C THR A 484 -1.56 31.28 3.59
N SER A 485 -0.92 31.28 2.42
CA SER A 485 0.11 32.27 2.09
C SER A 485 -0.45 33.33 1.15
N GLY A 486 -0.92 34.44 1.71
CA GLY A 486 -1.45 35.58 0.96
C GLY A 486 -2.88 35.37 0.45
N GLY A 487 -3.60 36.48 0.32
CA GLY A 487 -5.00 36.50 -0.14
C GLY A 487 -6.01 35.95 0.87
N VAL A 488 -7.25 35.84 0.39
CA VAL A 488 -8.40 35.24 1.09
C VAL A 488 -8.67 33.89 0.45
N THR A 489 -8.76 32.83 1.24
CA THR A 489 -9.00 31.46 0.75
C THR A 489 -10.14 30.81 1.51
N ASN A 490 -10.98 30.05 0.82
CA ASN A 490 -12.13 29.40 1.44
C ASN A 490 -11.92 27.89 1.56
N VAL A 491 -12.44 27.32 2.65
CA VAL A 491 -12.49 25.88 2.91
C VAL A 491 -13.96 25.50 2.89
N THR A 492 -14.42 24.77 1.87
CA THR A 492 -15.83 24.36 1.74
C THR A 492 -15.93 22.87 1.42
N ASP A 493 -17.04 22.20 1.69
CA ASP A 493 -17.20 20.76 1.39
C ASP A 493 -16.04 19.90 1.94
N PHE A 494 -15.54 20.27 3.13
CA PHE A 494 -14.51 19.52 3.85
C PHE A 494 -15.18 18.73 4.97
N VAL A 495 -15.13 17.40 4.90
CA VAL A 495 -15.85 16.51 5.82
C VAL A 495 -14.86 15.74 6.68
N ILE A 496 -15.02 15.82 8.00
CA ILE A 496 -14.22 15.07 8.99
C ILE A 496 -15.22 14.29 9.84
N ARG A 497 -15.37 12.99 9.58
CA ARG A 497 -16.39 12.16 10.24
C ARG A 497 -15.88 10.82 10.72
N GLY A 498 -16.27 10.40 11.92
CA GLY A 498 -15.94 9.08 12.46
C GLY A 498 -14.47 8.91 12.87
N ASN A 499 -13.67 9.98 12.89
CA ASN A 499 -12.24 9.89 13.15
C ASN A 499 -11.93 9.87 14.66
N THR A 500 -10.82 9.23 15.02
CA THR A 500 -10.16 9.43 16.31
C THR A 500 -8.95 10.33 16.10
N ILE A 501 -8.89 11.48 16.78
CA ILE A 501 -7.84 12.48 16.62
C ILE A 501 -7.18 12.72 17.97
N PHE A 502 -5.89 12.42 18.07
CA PHE A 502 -5.04 12.75 19.20
C PHE A 502 -4.05 13.84 18.78
N ALA A 503 -4.10 14.99 19.44
CA ALA A 503 -3.21 16.11 19.17
C ALA A 503 -2.75 16.76 20.48
N SER A 504 -1.51 17.23 20.53
CA SER A 504 -1.03 17.93 21.74
C SER A 504 -1.55 19.37 21.82
N ASN A 505 -1.80 20.00 20.67
CA ASN A 505 -2.25 21.39 20.57
C ASN A 505 -3.75 21.43 20.27
N ALA A 506 -4.16 21.77 19.05
CA ALA A 506 -5.56 21.77 18.65
C ALA A 506 -5.94 20.52 17.85
N GLY A 507 -7.17 20.03 18.00
CA GLY A 507 -7.73 19.00 17.13
C GLY A 507 -7.86 19.52 15.70
N LEU A 508 -8.43 20.71 15.54
CA LEU A 508 -8.53 21.44 14.28
C LEU A 508 -8.17 22.92 14.45
N ASN A 509 -7.24 23.40 13.65
CA ASN A 509 -6.72 24.76 13.76
C ASN A 509 -6.78 25.51 12.43
N PHE A 510 -7.64 26.52 12.36
CA PHE A 510 -7.83 27.40 11.20
C PHE A 510 -7.18 28.77 11.37
N THR A 511 -6.40 28.99 12.44
CA THR A 511 -5.78 30.30 12.73
C THR A 511 -4.71 30.72 11.72
N GLY A 512 -4.19 29.78 10.91
CA GLY A 512 -3.27 30.06 9.83
C GLY A 512 -3.95 30.65 8.58
N LEU A 513 -5.28 30.77 8.56
CA LEU A 513 -6.01 31.40 7.47
C LEU A 513 -5.96 32.93 7.56
N GLY A 514 -6.00 33.58 6.40
CA GLY A 514 -5.92 35.02 6.26
C GLY A 514 -7.25 35.69 6.58
N VAL A 515 -7.22 36.92 7.10
CA VAL A 515 -8.42 37.69 7.46
C VAL A 515 -9.38 37.78 6.27
N GLY A 516 -10.64 37.39 6.48
CA GLY A 516 -11.70 37.36 5.46
C GLY A 516 -11.91 35.99 4.80
N SER A 517 -11.09 35.00 5.13
CA SER A 517 -11.26 33.60 4.70
C SER A 517 -12.52 33.00 5.32
N LEU A 518 -13.25 32.19 4.54
CA LEU A 518 -14.51 31.57 4.96
C LEU A 518 -14.37 30.06 5.05
N VAL A 519 -14.84 29.49 6.15
CA VAL A 519 -14.74 28.06 6.47
C VAL A 519 -16.14 27.50 6.68
N ASN A 520 -16.55 26.61 5.78
CA ASN A 520 -17.80 25.85 5.79
C ASN A 520 -17.47 24.35 5.76
N VAL A 521 -17.33 23.75 6.93
CA VAL A 521 -16.91 22.35 7.10
C VAL A 521 -17.94 21.55 7.89
N THR A 522 -17.92 20.23 7.70
CA THR A 522 -18.73 19.29 8.48
C THR A 522 -17.81 18.40 9.31
N VAL A 523 -17.78 18.63 10.62
CA VAL A 523 -16.97 17.88 11.57
C VAL A 523 -17.91 17.22 12.57
N GLU A 524 -18.19 15.93 12.41
CA GLU A 524 -19.21 15.25 13.20
C GLU A 524 -18.80 13.82 13.57
N TYR A 525 -19.31 13.30 14.68
CA TYR A 525 -19.08 11.91 15.09
C TYR A 525 -17.59 11.56 15.24
N ASN A 526 -16.76 12.50 15.68
CA ASN A 526 -15.34 12.25 15.95
C ASN A 526 -15.08 12.11 17.46
N ARG A 527 -14.00 11.43 17.80
CA ARG A 527 -13.38 11.43 19.14
C ARG A 527 -12.12 12.30 19.06
N ILE A 528 -12.16 13.51 19.62
CA ILE A 528 -11.10 14.52 19.50
C ILE A 528 -10.50 14.75 20.88
N ILE A 529 -9.24 14.37 21.06
CA ILE A 529 -8.50 14.55 22.31
C ILE A 529 -7.34 15.51 22.02
N ALA A 530 -7.49 16.73 22.50
CA ALA A 530 -6.55 17.82 22.27
C ALA A 530 -6.64 18.88 23.39
N SER A 531 -5.66 19.78 23.48
CA SER A 531 -5.72 20.91 24.42
C SER A 531 -6.77 21.95 24.02
N VAL A 532 -7.04 22.06 22.72
CA VAL A 532 -8.16 22.84 22.14
C VAL A 532 -8.86 21.94 21.13
N GLY A 533 -10.18 21.78 21.20
CA GLY A 533 -10.92 20.97 20.23
C GLY A 533 -10.85 21.56 18.83
N VAL A 534 -11.32 22.80 18.68
CA VAL A 534 -11.27 23.56 17.43
C VAL A 534 -11.03 25.05 17.67
N ASN A 535 -10.24 25.67 16.79
CA ASN A 535 -10.15 27.11 16.67
C ASN A 535 -10.42 27.58 15.25
N ILE A 536 -11.59 28.19 15.05
CA ILE A 536 -12.11 28.75 13.79
C ILE A 536 -12.42 30.25 13.91
N THR A 537 -11.92 30.90 14.96
CA THR A 537 -12.19 32.31 15.30
C THR A 537 -12.01 33.22 14.08
N GLY A 538 -13.06 33.97 13.75
CA GLY A 538 -13.05 34.96 12.67
C GLY A 538 -13.20 34.40 11.25
N ASN A 539 -13.36 33.08 11.08
CA ASN A 539 -13.42 32.44 9.76
C ASN A 539 -14.67 31.57 9.54
N ASN A 540 -15.47 31.31 10.59
CA ASN A 540 -16.64 30.43 10.48
C ASN A 540 -17.71 30.99 9.53
N ASP A 541 -18.12 30.18 8.56
CA ASP A 541 -19.18 30.43 7.59
C ASP A 541 -20.10 29.20 7.51
N ASN A 542 -20.96 29.05 8.52
CA ASN A 542 -21.94 27.95 8.62
C ASN A 542 -21.32 26.54 8.70
N SER A 543 -20.22 26.38 9.45
CA SER A 543 -19.67 25.07 9.76
C SER A 543 -20.50 24.31 10.81
N SER A 544 -20.52 22.97 10.73
CA SER A 544 -21.10 22.07 11.74
C SER A 544 -19.98 21.38 12.53
N PHE A 545 -20.10 21.43 13.87
CA PHE A 545 -19.20 20.76 14.82
C PHE A 545 -19.98 19.88 15.83
N ASP A 546 -21.19 19.47 15.44
CA ASP A 546 -22.10 18.74 16.30
C ASP A 546 -21.71 17.25 16.44
N ARG A 547 -22.19 16.63 17.52
CA ARG A 547 -22.09 15.18 17.77
C ARG A 547 -20.65 14.67 17.79
N ASN A 548 -19.72 15.47 18.28
CA ASN A 548 -18.36 15.02 18.58
C ASN A 548 -18.22 14.73 20.07
N TRP A 549 -17.30 13.84 20.42
CA TRP A 549 -16.73 13.74 21.76
C TRP A 549 -15.43 14.54 21.79
N TRP A 550 -15.35 15.53 22.67
CA TRP A 550 -14.21 16.47 22.76
C TRP A 550 -13.18 16.08 23.83
N GLY A 551 -13.24 14.85 24.34
CA GLY A 551 -12.38 14.37 25.42
C GLY A 551 -12.84 14.81 26.82
N VAL A 552 -13.79 15.74 26.92
CA VAL A 552 -14.30 16.31 28.17
C VAL A 552 -15.80 16.59 28.09
N ASN A 553 -16.47 16.63 29.26
CA ASN A 553 -17.88 17.04 29.36
C ASN A 553 -18.07 18.55 29.25
N ASP A 554 -17.25 19.33 29.97
CA ASP A 554 -17.28 20.80 29.88
C ASP A 554 -16.37 21.25 28.76
N ILE A 555 -16.98 21.64 27.65
CA ILE A 555 -16.28 22.11 26.44
C ILE A 555 -15.94 23.61 26.48
N THR A 556 -16.10 24.28 27.63
CA THR A 556 -15.75 25.69 27.78
C THR A 556 -14.28 25.91 27.44
N GLY A 557 -14.01 26.76 26.44
CA GLY A 557 -12.65 27.03 25.96
C GLY A 557 -12.06 25.99 25.00
N MET A 558 -12.75 24.87 24.77
CA MET A 558 -12.34 23.85 23.80
C MET A 558 -12.76 24.22 22.37
N ILE A 559 -13.87 24.92 22.23
CA ILE A 559 -14.47 25.31 20.94
C ILE A 559 -14.40 26.83 20.83
N LEU A 560 -13.64 27.33 19.85
CA LEU A 560 -13.38 28.77 19.69
C LEU A 560 -13.83 29.26 18.32
N GLY A 561 -14.75 30.24 18.30
CA GLY A 561 -15.23 30.87 17.07
C GLY A 561 -16.45 30.21 16.41
N VAL A 562 -17.02 29.19 17.07
CA VAL A 562 -18.23 28.47 16.65
C VAL A 562 -18.91 27.88 17.89
N ASP A 563 -20.21 27.66 17.81
CA ASP A 563 -20.98 26.97 18.85
C ASP A 563 -21.33 25.55 18.38
N THR A 564 -21.41 24.61 19.31
CA THR A 564 -21.99 23.27 19.07
C THR A 564 -23.38 23.23 19.66
N PHE A 565 -24.39 22.82 18.90
CA PHE A 565 -25.75 22.61 19.42
C PHE A 565 -25.83 21.33 20.25
N ASN A 566 -25.13 20.29 19.81
CA ASN A 566 -25.11 18.99 20.48
C ASN A 566 -23.70 18.41 20.45
N HIS A 567 -23.25 17.84 21.56
CA HIS A 567 -22.02 17.05 21.63
C HIS A 567 -22.22 15.88 22.60
N PHE A 568 -21.38 14.86 22.47
CA PHE A 568 -21.42 13.72 23.38
C PHE A 568 -20.75 14.10 24.71
N ILE A 569 -21.33 13.60 25.80
CA ILE A 569 -20.80 13.70 27.16
C ILE A 569 -20.82 12.32 27.82
N LEU A 570 -19.86 12.06 28.70
CA LEU A 570 -19.94 10.94 29.63
C LEU A 570 -20.94 11.31 30.74
N ASN A 571 -22.12 10.70 30.71
CA ASN A 571 -23.15 10.93 31.71
C ASN A 571 -24.00 9.65 31.83
N ILE A 572 -23.95 9.04 33.00
CA ILE A 572 -24.67 7.81 33.33
C ILE A 572 -26.15 8.13 33.45
N THR A 573 -26.89 7.83 32.38
CA THR A 573 -28.32 8.07 32.27
C THR A 573 -29.07 6.74 32.30
N ASN A 574 -29.96 6.55 33.26
CA ASN A 574 -30.77 5.34 33.36
C ASN A 574 -31.82 5.30 32.24
N THR A 575 -31.93 4.14 31.57
CA THR A 575 -32.97 3.89 30.55
C THR A 575 -34.22 3.24 31.14
N SER A 576 -34.06 2.61 32.30
CA SER A 576 -35.10 2.05 33.16
C SER A 576 -35.32 2.97 34.37
N SER A 577 -36.57 3.14 34.84
CA SER A 577 -36.84 3.88 36.08
C SER A 577 -36.02 3.32 37.25
N LEU A 578 -35.39 4.19 38.04
CA LEU A 578 -34.72 3.80 39.30
C LEU A 578 -35.67 3.84 40.50
N ASP A 579 -36.89 4.34 40.32
CA ASP A 579 -37.90 4.37 41.38
C ASP A 579 -38.47 2.97 41.64
N GLY A 580 -38.32 2.49 42.88
CA GLY A 580 -38.88 1.21 43.32
C GLY A 580 -38.18 -0.02 42.74
N VAL A 581 -36.90 0.09 42.39
CA VAL A 581 -36.07 -1.05 41.97
C VAL A 581 -35.94 -2.05 43.12
N HIS A 582 -36.21 -3.32 42.86
CA HIS A 582 -36.08 -4.43 43.82
C HIS A 582 -34.86 -5.29 43.52
N PHE A 583 -34.42 -6.04 44.52
CA PHE A 583 -33.42 -7.10 44.34
C PHE A 583 -33.82 -8.06 43.22
N GLY A 584 -32.93 -8.24 42.24
CA GLY A 584 -33.15 -9.11 41.08
C GLY A 584 -33.70 -8.40 39.83
N ASP A 585 -34.07 -7.12 39.91
CA ASP A 585 -34.51 -6.34 38.75
C ASP A 585 -33.34 -6.03 37.81
N ASN A 586 -33.59 -6.02 36.51
CA ASN A 586 -32.62 -5.58 35.51
C ASN A 586 -32.72 -4.07 35.30
N VAL A 587 -31.59 -3.39 35.47
CA VAL A 587 -31.41 -1.97 35.23
C VAL A 587 -30.47 -1.76 34.04
N SER A 588 -30.67 -0.67 33.31
CA SER A 588 -29.89 -0.35 32.11
C SER A 588 -29.51 1.12 32.09
N PHE A 589 -28.28 1.39 31.68
CA PHE A 589 -27.67 2.71 31.72
C PHE A 589 -27.01 3.03 30.37
N MET A 590 -27.35 4.17 29.78
CA MET A 590 -26.53 4.78 28.74
C MET A 590 -25.37 5.49 29.43
N LEU A 591 -24.16 5.33 28.89
CA LEU A 591 -22.95 5.90 29.48
C LEU A 591 -22.49 7.15 28.70
N LEU A 592 -22.66 7.14 27.39
CA LEU A 592 -22.31 8.25 26.51
C LEU A 592 -23.57 8.77 25.83
N VAL A 593 -23.90 10.04 26.10
CA VAL A 593 -25.17 10.65 25.68
C VAL A 593 -24.94 12.05 25.14
N LEU A 594 -25.93 12.61 24.43
CA LEU A 594 -25.91 14.00 24.00
C LEU A 594 -26.18 14.94 25.18
N ASN A 595 -25.44 16.04 25.24
CA ASN A 595 -25.51 17.03 26.33
C ASN A 595 -26.89 17.68 26.52
N THR A 596 -27.74 17.74 25.48
CA THR A 596 -29.05 18.38 25.56
C THR A 596 -30.20 17.41 25.86
N THR A 597 -30.19 16.23 25.24
CA THR A 597 -31.29 15.25 25.32
C THR A 597 -31.04 14.14 26.33
N LEU A 598 -29.78 13.93 26.72
CA LEU A 598 -29.34 12.75 27.49
C LEU A 598 -29.71 11.42 26.82
N SER A 599 -29.82 11.41 25.48
CA SER A 599 -29.97 10.19 24.68
C SER A 599 -28.66 9.78 24.03
N ASN A 600 -28.47 8.49 23.74
CA ASN A 600 -27.32 7.95 23.02
C ASN A 600 -27.49 8.00 21.49
N ASP A 601 -28.32 8.91 20.95
CA ASP A 601 -28.62 8.93 19.51
C ASP A 601 -27.38 9.26 18.67
N GLY A 602 -27.04 8.38 17.72
CA GLY A 602 -25.95 8.55 16.78
C GLY A 602 -24.58 8.08 17.27
N VAL A 603 -24.50 7.45 18.45
CA VAL A 603 -23.24 6.87 18.96
C VAL A 603 -22.69 5.77 18.04
N GLU A 604 -23.53 5.12 17.24
CA GLU A 604 -23.14 4.13 16.24
C GLU A 604 -22.24 4.68 15.12
N PHE A 605 -22.22 6.00 14.93
CA PHE A 605 -21.37 6.68 13.93
C PHE A 605 -20.03 7.17 14.49
N LEU A 606 -19.84 7.14 15.81
CA LEU A 606 -18.55 7.48 16.44
C LEU A 606 -17.46 6.47 16.04
N PRO A 607 -16.16 6.79 16.17
CA PRO A 607 -15.10 5.77 16.09
C PRO A 607 -15.26 4.69 17.17
N ASP A 608 -14.55 3.58 17.01
CA ASP A 608 -14.50 2.53 18.03
C ASP A 608 -13.62 2.94 19.21
N PHE A 609 -14.17 2.95 20.41
CA PHE A 609 -13.47 3.15 21.68
C PHE A 609 -14.30 2.59 22.83
N VAL A 610 -13.72 2.56 24.03
CA VAL A 610 -14.28 1.90 25.21
C VAL A 610 -14.47 2.89 26.35
N VAL A 611 -15.65 2.84 26.97
CA VAL A 611 -15.91 3.40 28.30
C VAL A 611 -15.65 2.30 29.32
N ASN A 612 -14.78 2.56 30.29
CA ASN A 612 -14.50 1.62 31.39
C ASN A 612 -15.31 2.02 32.61
N GLY A 613 -15.72 1.09 33.45
CA GLY A 613 -16.48 1.43 34.66
C GLY A 613 -16.49 0.34 35.70
N THR A 614 -17.17 0.60 36.82
CA THR A 614 -17.41 -0.38 37.89
C THR A 614 -18.87 -0.37 38.32
N PHE A 615 -19.44 -1.54 38.58
CA PHE A 615 -20.75 -1.70 39.22
C PHE A 615 -20.57 -2.46 40.54
N ASN A 616 -20.85 -1.80 41.67
CA ASN A 616 -20.53 -2.29 43.03
C ASN A 616 -19.08 -2.76 43.19
N GLY A 617 -18.15 -2.06 42.54
CA GLY A 617 -16.73 -2.40 42.55
C GLY A 617 -16.31 -3.53 41.59
N ALA A 618 -17.24 -4.11 40.82
CA ALA A 618 -16.91 -5.05 39.76
C ALA A 618 -16.69 -4.31 38.43
N ASP A 619 -15.53 -4.53 37.80
CA ASP A 619 -15.16 -3.89 36.55
C ASP A 619 -16.08 -4.30 35.38
N PHE A 620 -16.39 -3.36 34.52
CA PHE A 620 -17.02 -3.59 33.22
C PHE A 620 -16.45 -2.65 32.17
N ASN A 621 -16.78 -2.93 30.92
CA ASN A 621 -16.58 -1.98 29.83
C ASN A 621 -17.78 -1.99 28.89
N SER A 622 -17.93 -0.91 28.12
CA SER A 622 -18.95 -0.77 27.09
C SER A 622 -18.38 0.01 25.92
N SER A 623 -18.67 -0.45 24.71
CA SER A 623 -18.11 0.07 23.48
C SER A 623 -19.20 0.58 22.54
N ARG A 624 -18.79 1.07 21.36
CA ARG A 624 -19.71 1.39 20.27
C ARG A 624 -20.58 0.19 19.85
N VAL A 625 -20.04 -1.03 19.91
CA VAL A 625 -20.80 -2.26 19.58
C VAL A 625 -21.96 -2.47 20.54
N ASP A 626 -21.79 -2.07 21.80
CA ASP A 626 -22.80 -2.16 22.86
C ASP A 626 -23.71 -0.91 22.89
N GLY A 627 -23.53 0.04 21.97
CA GLY A 627 -24.21 1.33 21.96
C GLY A 627 -23.87 2.21 23.17
N PHE A 628 -22.72 1.97 23.80
CA PHE A 628 -22.32 2.55 25.09
C PHE A 628 -23.38 2.36 26.18
N VAL A 629 -24.04 1.20 26.19
CA VAL A 629 -25.02 0.79 27.20
C VAL A 629 -24.40 -0.25 28.14
N TYR A 630 -24.72 -0.14 29.43
CA TYR A 630 -24.42 -1.16 30.43
C TYR A 630 -25.72 -1.68 31.06
N ASN A 631 -25.85 -3.00 31.13
CA ASN A 631 -26.98 -3.68 31.75
C ASN A 631 -26.50 -4.42 33.00
N ALA A 632 -27.22 -4.26 34.10
CA ALA A 632 -26.91 -4.91 35.37
C ALA A 632 -28.17 -5.42 36.06
N THR A 633 -27.98 -6.34 36.99
CA THR A 633 -29.04 -6.82 37.89
C THR A 633 -28.82 -6.21 39.27
N ALA A 634 -29.84 -5.55 39.81
CA ALA A 634 -29.78 -4.92 41.13
C ALA A 634 -29.59 -5.98 42.23
N THR A 635 -28.64 -5.73 43.13
CA THR A 635 -28.43 -6.58 44.32
C THR A 635 -29.22 -6.03 45.52
N ALA A 636 -28.85 -6.32 46.76
CA ALA A 636 -29.54 -5.77 47.93
C ALA A 636 -28.78 -4.54 48.46
N GLY A 637 -29.50 -3.47 48.80
CA GLY A 637 -28.94 -2.24 49.37
C GLY A 637 -28.52 -1.20 48.32
N VAL A 638 -27.63 -0.29 48.71
CA VAL A 638 -27.17 0.80 47.83
C VAL A 638 -26.27 0.22 46.73
N GLN A 639 -26.68 0.45 45.49
CA GLN A 639 -25.95 0.10 44.29
C GLN A 639 -25.16 1.33 43.81
N THR A 640 -23.91 1.13 43.38
CA THR A 640 -23.05 2.20 42.86
C THR A 640 -22.52 1.84 41.49
N LEU A 641 -22.77 2.69 40.51
CA LEU A 641 -22.25 2.60 39.14
C LEU A 641 -21.29 3.77 38.90
N ALA A 642 -20.09 3.50 38.42
CA ALA A 642 -19.14 4.51 37.99
C ALA A 642 -18.64 4.20 36.56
N ALA A 643 -18.39 5.23 35.77
CA ALA A 643 -17.88 5.13 34.41
C ALA A 643 -16.78 6.16 34.19
N THR A 644 -15.84 5.84 33.31
CA THR A 644 -14.63 6.60 33.02
C THR A 644 -14.33 6.58 31.52
N LEU A 645 -14.03 7.75 30.95
CA LEU A 645 -13.64 7.93 29.55
C LEU A 645 -12.72 9.16 29.44
N ASP A 646 -11.51 8.99 28.90
CA ASP A 646 -10.59 10.11 28.61
C ASP A 646 -10.30 11.04 29.81
N ASN A 647 -10.19 10.45 31.00
CA ASN A 647 -10.03 11.13 32.29
C ASN A 647 -11.25 11.94 32.75
N VAL A 648 -12.41 11.68 32.17
CA VAL A 648 -13.71 12.09 32.71
C VAL A 648 -14.28 10.91 33.47
N ASP A 649 -14.77 11.18 34.67
CA ASP A 649 -15.44 10.21 35.52
C ASP A 649 -16.88 10.68 35.78
N ASP A 650 -17.80 9.72 35.84
CA ASP A 650 -19.16 9.95 36.32
C ASP A 650 -19.61 8.80 37.23
N ASN A 651 -20.53 9.08 38.17
CA ASN A 651 -21.05 8.08 39.07
C ASN A 651 -22.51 8.33 39.46
N VAL A 652 -23.26 7.24 39.61
CA VAL A 652 -24.65 7.22 40.08
C VAL A 652 -24.79 6.17 41.18
N ALA A 653 -25.53 6.51 42.23
CA ALA A 653 -25.94 5.58 43.26
C ALA A 653 -27.46 5.52 43.36
N PHE A 654 -28.01 4.33 43.58
CA PHE A 654 -29.45 4.12 43.77
C PHE A 654 -29.69 3.01 44.80
N ASP A 655 -30.83 3.07 45.49
CA ASP A 655 -31.20 2.04 46.46
C ASP A 655 -32.04 0.95 45.78
N SER A 656 -31.83 -0.28 46.21
CA SER A 656 -32.60 -1.43 45.77
C SER A 656 -33.32 -2.02 46.98
N LEU A 657 -34.65 -1.88 46.97
CA LEU A 657 -35.47 -2.22 48.10
C LEU A 657 -35.63 -3.74 48.22
N GLN A 658 -35.58 -4.20 49.46
CA GLN A 658 -36.07 -5.53 49.78
C GLN A 658 -37.57 -5.58 49.46
N LEU A 659 -38.04 -6.63 48.78
CA LEU A 659 -39.47 -6.85 48.53
C LEU A 659 -40.27 -6.68 49.82
N THR A 660 -41.00 -5.57 49.94
CA THR A 660 -41.97 -5.38 51.02
C THR A 660 -43.19 -6.22 50.67
N THR A 661 -43.28 -7.42 51.26
CA THR A 661 -44.49 -8.23 51.10
C THR A 661 -45.55 -7.66 52.04
N ASN A 662 -46.82 -7.55 51.60
CA ASN A 662 -47.96 -7.22 52.49
C ASN A 662 -48.31 -8.38 53.45
N SER A 663 -47.34 -9.26 53.73
CA SER A 663 -47.58 -10.38 54.60
C SER A 663 -47.65 -9.91 56.05
N SER A 664 -48.71 -10.24 56.78
CA SER A 664 -48.88 -9.83 58.19
C SER A 664 -48.35 -10.90 59.15
N ILE A 665 -47.97 -10.47 60.36
CA ILE A 665 -47.78 -11.34 61.53
C ILE A 665 -48.57 -10.74 62.69
N ILE A 666 -49.38 -11.55 63.35
CA ILE A 666 -50.28 -11.20 64.44
C ILE A 666 -50.07 -12.20 65.57
N VAL A 667 -49.79 -11.69 66.77
CA VAL A 667 -49.74 -12.51 67.99
C VAL A 667 -51.03 -12.26 68.77
N SER A 668 -51.90 -13.26 68.86
CA SER A 668 -53.15 -13.14 69.63
C SER A 668 -52.91 -13.43 71.12
N ASN A 669 -53.63 -12.70 71.98
CA ASN A 669 -53.59 -12.73 73.45
C ASN A 669 -52.53 -11.79 74.09
N ASP A 670 -52.41 -10.56 73.59
CA ASP A 670 -51.60 -9.49 74.18
C ASP A 670 -52.40 -8.74 75.29
N PRO A 671 -51.92 -8.64 76.55
CA PRO A 671 -50.61 -9.02 77.07
C PRO A 671 -50.44 -10.52 77.30
N VAL A 672 -49.29 -11.02 76.84
CA VAL A 672 -48.89 -12.42 76.94
C VAL A 672 -48.23 -12.69 78.29
N SER A 673 -48.70 -13.71 79.02
CA SER A 673 -48.07 -14.20 80.26
C SER A 673 -47.31 -15.50 80.01
N ILE A 674 -46.20 -15.74 80.71
CA ILE A 674 -45.44 -17.00 80.63
C ILE A 674 -46.35 -18.17 81.03
N GLY A 675 -46.32 -19.23 80.23
CA GLY A 675 -47.12 -20.45 80.40
C GLY A 675 -48.45 -20.44 79.65
N ASN A 676 -48.83 -19.32 79.02
CA ASN A 676 -50.03 -19.25 78.19
C ASN A 676 -49.73 -19.70 76.74
N ASN A 677 -50.72 -20.32 76.10
CA ASN A 677 -50.67 -20.53 74.67
C ASN A 677 -51.08 -19.25 73.95
N VAL A 678 -50.22 -18.80 73.02
CA VAL A 678 -50.49 -17.73 72.08
C VAL A 678 -50.58 -18.30 70.67
N THR A 679 -51.41 -17.68 69.85
CA THR A 679 -51.46 -17.97 68.42
C THR A 679 -50.65 -16.91 67.68
N ILE A 680 -49.54 -17.31 67.08
CA ILE A 680 -48.78 -16.49 66.16
C ILE A 680 -49.30 -16.84 64.77
N SER A 681 -49.93 -15.89 64.11
CA SER A 681 -50.56 -16.09 62.81
C SER A 681 -50.13 -15.03 61.84
N GLY A 682 -50.41 -15.23 60.57
CA GLY A 682 -50.10 -14.25 59.54
C GLY A 682 -50.88 -14.50 58.28
N GLN A 683 -50.96 -13.48 57.44
CA GLN A 683 -51.56 -13.56 56.11
C GLN A 683 -50.46 -13.30 55.11
N LEU A 684 -50.09 -14.27 54.27
CA LEU A 684 -49.14 -14.06 53.18
C LEU A 684 -49.80 -13.24 52.06
N ALA A 685 -49.04 -12.33 51.48
CA ALA A 685 -49.35 -11.78 50.16
C ALA A 685 -48.85 -12.73 49.06
N ASN A 686 -49.52 -12.79 47.91
CA ASN A 686 -49.11 -13.61 46.75
C ASN A 686 -48.88 -15.11 47.06
N TYR A 687 -49.75 -15.70 47.88
CA TYR A 687 -49.62 -17.05 48.45
C TYR A 687 -49.87 -18.23 47.49
N THR A 688 -50.14 -17.96 46.21
CA THR A 688 -50.45 -19.00 45.21
C THR A 688 -49.28 -19.98 45.07
N GLY A 689 -49.52 -21.27 45.37
CA GLY A 689 -48.51 -22.34 45.27
C GLY A 689 -47.64 -22.51 46.51
N ILE A 690 -47.79 -21.68 47.54
CA ILE A 690 -47.09 -21.83 48.83
C ILE A 690 -47.94 -22.72 49.74
N THR A 691 -47.41 -23.88 50.13
CA THR A 691 -48.11 -24.84 50.99
C THR A 691 -47.67 -24.79 52.45
N GLY A 692 -46.55 -24.14 52.76
CA GLY A 692 -46.01 -24.01 54.11
C GLY A 692 -45.02 -22.86 54.27
N VAL A 693 -44.87 -22.37 55.49
CA VAL A 693 -43.87 -21.37 55.90
C VAL A 693 -43.05 -21.86 57.08
N ASN A 694 -41.80 -21.41 57.16
CA ASN A 694 -40.97 -21.64 58.33
C ASN A 694 -41.11 -20.45 59.30
N VAL A 695 -41.48 -20.73 60.54
CA VAL A 695 -41.70 -19.72 61.59
C VAL A 695 -40.69 -19.96 62.70
N THR A 696 -39.94 -18.94 63.10
CA THR A 696 -38.97 -19.06 64.22
C THR A 696 -39.48 -18.27 65.42
N VAL A 697 -39.62 -18.94 66.57
CA VAL A 697 -40.06 -18.32 67.84
C VAL A 697 -39.06 -18.69 68.93
N ASP A 698 -38.51 -17.69 69.60
CA ASP A 698 -37.52 -17.87 70.69
C ASP A 698 -36.29 -18.72 70.31
N GLY A 699 -35.87 -18.64 69.04
CA GLY A 699 -34.75 -19.39 68.48
C GLY A 699 -35.09 -20.82 68.05
N ASN A 700 -36.34 -21.28 68.23
CA ASN A 700 -36.82 -22.57 67.74
C ASN A 700 -37.46 -22.41 66.37
N LEU A 701 -36.99 -23.18 65.39
CA LEU A 701 -37.52 -23.22 64.03
C LEU A 701 -38.68 -24.21 63.93
N TYR A 702 -39.83 -23.73 63.49
CA TYR A 702 -41.01 -24.53 63.15
C TYR A 702 -41.11 -24.57 61.63
N THR A 703 -40.80 -25.71 61.02
CA THR A 703 -40.85 -25.86 59.56
C THR A 703 -42.24 -26.26 59.07
N ASP A 704 -42.54 -25.91 57.82
CA ASP A 704 -43.74 -26.32 57.10
C ASP A 704 -45.06 -26.00 57.82
N VAL A 705 -45.12 -24.87 58.54
CA VAL A 705 -46.37 -24.35 59.11
C VAL A 705 -47.33 -24.12 57.95
N SER A 706 -48.42 -24.90 57.92
CA SER A 706 -49.28 -25.00 56.75
C SER A 706 -49.91 -23.65 56.39
N VAL A 707 -49.81 -23.30 55.11
CA VAL A 707 -50.48 -22.13 54.54
C VAL A 707 -51.79 -22.59 53.92
N ASN A 708 -52.89 -21.96 54.31
CA ASN A 708 -54.22 -22.30 53.82
C ASN A 708 -54.45 -21.76 52.39
N SER A 709 -55.59 -22.12 51.80
CA SER A 709 -55.96 -21.70 50.44
C SER A 709 -56.21 -20.20 50.28
N THR A 710 -56.20 -19.43 51.36
CA THR A 710 -56.30 -17.96 51.34
C THR A 710 -54.99 -17.28 51.73
N GLY A 711 -53.89 -18.02 51.91
CA GLY A 711 -52.57 -17.49 52.30
C GLY A 711 -52.36 -17.27 53.80
N GLY A 712 -53.35 -17.60 54.62
CA GLY A 712 -53.25 -17.53 56.07
C GLY A 712 -52.44 -18.69 56.64
N TRP A 713 -51.65 -18.42 57.66
CA TRP A 713 -50.93 -19.43 58.45
C TRP A 713 -51.06 -19.13 59.93
N SER A 714 -50.92 -20.17 60.76
CA SER A 714 -50.98 -20.03 62.22
C SER A 714 -50.15 -21.09 62.93
N LEU A 715 -49.46 -20.68 63.98
CA LEU A 715 -48.66 -21.50 64.87
C LEU A 715 -49.13 -21.25 66.32
N ASN A 716 -49.51 -22.30 67.03
CA ASN A 716 -49.75 -22.23 68.47
C ASN A 716 -48.42 -22.40 69.20
N TYR A 717 -48.07 -21.44 70.04
CA TYR A 717 -46.83 -21.44 70.82
C TYR A 717 -47.11 -21.24 72.30
N THR A 718 -46.55 -22.10 73.15
CA THR A 718 -46.60 -21.91 74.62
C THR A 718 -45.46 -20.99 75.02
N THR A 719 -45.79 -19.83 75.57
CA THR A 719 -44.80 -18.82 75.92
C THR A 719 -43.94 -19.28 77.11
N ASN A 720 -42.62 -19.22 76.95
CA ASN A 720 -41.68 -19.64 77.98
C ASN A 720 -40.82 -18.48 78.53
N ARG A 721 -40.99 -17.28 77.97
CA ARG A 721 -40.37 -16.01 78.40
C ARG A 721 -41.32 -14.86 78.08
N THR A 722 -41.25 -13.77 78.86
CA THR A 722 -41.96 -12.50 78.59
C THR A 722 -41.20 -11.66 77.59
#